data_AF-A0AAV9HSQ9-F1
#
_entry.id   AF-A0AAV9HSQ9-F1
#
_cell.length_a   1.000
_cell.length_b   1.000
_cell.length_c   1.000
_cell.angle_alpha   90.00
_cell.angle_beta   90.00
_cell.angle_gamma   90.00
#
_symmetry.space_group_name_H-M   'P 1'
#
loop_
_entity.id
_entity.type
_entity.pdbx_description
1 polymer ?
#
loop_
_entity_poly.entity_id
_entity_poly.type
_entity_poly.pdbx_seq_one_letter_code
_entity_poly.pdbx_strand_id
1 'polypeptide(L)'
;MPSFNPFTSVSGKSACALFDIRLENDFIVFRGNDHEASSQVLKGTVVLCLTAPLKIENVHLKLTGTIHYGWTDQRITAAGLSNQKVDKTHVFFEHKWKPFVGAGSAAGTPDGPLHYSRSIPLAAGNYEWPFEITLPGDTIESVEGLREANVTWKLKATVARGKLAYDLHAYKRLRVIRTLEQTALEFLHAMSVENIWPNKIEYSIMIPQKAVVFGSSIQMQSRFSPLLKGLELGDITIKLVEVHDIILQSPAGHSVREHKKERDISSWKIPVTRSEHWQDMIEDTGQEGWVVNTTLNLPMKLNKCLQDVNVKGIKVRHKVKVTVALVNPDGHVSELRATLPVTIFISPNMPLDEDGNLVRQLPAGTTSEQVAASAPPGYGEHLLDQLYDEMDLTGLQTPAGGRSTVGSPLYGRSRAGSYENLAALSQSHGAALNPALLSSRLQSTLAMSQLNRNHSSGSMHSASNSTDTIYPHWIRDQPQRVQDHHISPPSSVPLTRQNSGDITPPEIETPEHLEMLALCQVPSYQTALKTPVTRPTTELPDYETAMSRPSSPPRSPPLVYYYPNCLFGGNTNTERLDDPPWNRHTETLSSVMSDDAIPETDPNTTAGLLTQRLQAWKHAVVYLEEYMESVERIHRVQAKEYEKVLKTISKPLREGDHFDQSLGGVAGFFENMRVNTQALVNTNAETEKSIKGSVLPVLERLHKEIKHKAKELAHGAEKSAKEVEKARNHTQKHIELLGQHTAAFESTGGKAVPADDPYVTQRGVLHRLNKQVIEENNQHNDLVAVQANFQTFEAHVITVVQQAMEAFNSFAGGQALKCQALYADMLGASQRIPSDFEWKAFVKRSADKLVNPDEPPRTVEALAFPNQNHSATKPLIEGSLERKSRNKLSWGYSTGYYVVTPSKFLHEFKDDDNYRKEPAPELSIYLPDAVVGTPAGEKFNVKGKDKSKGLGSMIAGTSELSFKAHSAAEAQKWFEVIRKVATGAHIVETVATPTPAEEQKQLGDTLPAAVGGDKKGEVVVPVVAAPSDAKAQEAGVVSTQPAPAAAVPAANTAAPAAVNEKSAAAKV
;
A
#
# COMPACT_ATOMS: atom_id res chain seq x y z
N MET A 1 -35.01 14.53 -47.94
CA MET A 1 -35.59 15.10 -49.18
C MET A 1 -36.66 16.10 -48.76
N PRO A 2 -36.80 17.27 -49.41
CA PRO A 2 -36.09 17.73 -50.61
C PRO A 2 -34.71 18.36 -50.29
N SER A 3 -34.08 18.95 -51.31
CA SER A 3 -32.85 19.74 -51.25
C SER A 3 -33.15 21.23 -51.43
N PHE A 4 -32.31 22.11 -50.88
CA PHE A 4 -32.30 23.54 -51.23
C PHE A 4 -30.89 24.13 -51.10
N ASN A 5 -30.39 24.75 -52.16
CA ASN A 5 -29.11 25.48 -52.17
C ASN A 5 -29.35 26.97 -51.88
N PRO A 6 -28.51 27.60 -51.03
CA PRO A 6 -28.36 29.06 -51.09
C PRO A 6 -26.91 29.54 -50.88
N PHE A 7 -26.00 29.28 -51.83
CA PHE A 7 -24.66 29.89 -51.82
C PHE A 7 -24.20 30.35 -53.21
N THR A 8 -24.64 31.54 -53.60
CA THR A 8 -24.05 32.30 -54.70
C THR A 8 -22.68 32.87 -54.31
N SER A 9 -21.64 32.48 -55.03
CA SER A 9 -20.38 33.21 -55.25
C SER A 9 -19.83 34.08 -54.11
N VAL A 10 -18.90 33.54 -53.32
CA VAL A 10 -17.80 34.33 -52.73
C VAL A 10 -16.50 33.83 -53.35
N SER A 11 -15.72 34.76 -53.92
CA SER A 11 -14.51 34.42 -54.69
C SER A 11 -13.42 33.78 -53.81
N GLY A 12 -12.77 32.72 -54.31
CA GLY A 12 -11.60 32.11 -53.66
C GLY A 12 -11.67 30.61 -53.32
N LYS A 13 -12.78 29.92 -53.58
CA LYS A 13 -12.94 28.46 -53.33
C LYS A 13 -12.36 27.53 -54.42
N SER A 14 -11.80 28.06 -55.51
CA SER A 14 -11.43 27.30 -56.72
C SER A 14 -9.93 27.04 -56.94
N ALA A 15 -9.05 27.54 -56.06
CA ALA A 15 -7.60 27.47 -56.25
C ALA A 15 -6.90 26.31 -55.52
N CYS A 16 -7.56 25.64 -54.57
CA CYS A 16 -6.99 24.58 -53.75
C CYS A 16 -7.88 23.33 -53.83
N ALA A 17 -7.35 22.23 -54.35
CA ALA A 17 -8.06 20.95 -54.52
C ALA A 17 -7.85 19.99 -53.33
N LEU A 18 -6.69 20.05 -52.68
CA LEU A 18 -6.36 19.26 -51.49
C LEU A 18 -5.45 20.08 -50.58
N PHE A 19 -5.69 20.04 -49.27
CA PHE A 19 -4.74 20.47 -48.25
C PHE A 19 -4.85 19.52 -47.05
N ASP A 20 -3.77 18.81 -46.75
CA ASP A 20 -3.79 17.62 -45.88
C ASP A 20 -2.45 17.42 -45.13
N ILE A 21 -2.45 16.57 -44.10
CA ILE A 21 -1.28 16.18 -43.32
C ILE A 21 -1.26 14.66 -43.22
N ARG A 22 -0.41 14.02 -44.02
CA ARG A 22 -0.22 12.57 -44.00
C ARG A 22 0.87 12.22 -42.98
N LEU A 23 0.58 11.34 -42.04
CA LEU A 23 1.57 10.76 -41.14
C LEU A 23 2.08 9.43 -41.72
N GLU A 24 3.30 9.03 -41.36
CA GLU A 24 3.76 7.66 -41.59
C GLU A 24 3.01 6.67 -40.68
N ASN A 25 2.72 7.09 -39.44
CA ASN A 25 1.90 6.36 -38.48
C ASN A 25 0.98 7.35 -37.76
N ASP A 26 -0.33 7.08 -37.71
CA ASP A 26 -1.34 7.92 -37.04
C ASP A 26 -1.26 7.87 -35.50
N PHE A 27 -0.47 6.93 -34.97
CA PHE A 27 -0.15 6.79 -33.56
C PHE A 27 1.36 6.62 -33.36
N ILE A 28 1.84 6.94 -32.15
CA ILE A 28 3.23 6.79 -31.73
C ILE A 28 3.28 6.08 -30.39
N VAL A 29 4.26 5.18 -30.21
CA VAL A 29 4.26 4.19 -29.12
C VAL A 29 5.49 4.36 -28.23
N PHE A 30 5.28 4.74 -26.97
CA PHE A 30 6.30 4.73 -25.93
C PHE A 30 6.17 3.44 -25.11
N ARG A 31 7.29 2.73 -24.91
CA ARG A 31 7.37 1.49 -24.13
C ARG A 31 8.05 1.77 -22.80
N GLY A 32 7.48 1.31 -21.68
CA GLY A 32 7.94 1.66 -20.33
C GLY A 32 7.31 2.96 -19.82
N ASN A 33 7.61 3.31 -18.55
CA ASN A 33 7.10 4.53 -17.91
C ASN A 33 7.80 5.81 -18.42
N ASP A 34 7.42 6.96 -17.89
CA ASP A 34 7.95 8.29 -18.27
C ASP A 34 9.48 8.46 -18.07
N HIS A 35 10.13 7.55 -17.33
CA HIS A 35 11.58 7.56 -17.07
C HIS A 35 12.35 6.46 -17.84
N GLU A 36 11.70 5.35 -18.18
CA GLU A 36 12.28 4.22 -18.92
C GLU A 36 12.21 4.41 -20.44
N ALA A 37 11.17 5.07 -20.93
CA ALA A 37 10.85 5.03 -22.35
C ALA A 37 11.87 5.75 -23.24
N SER A 38 12.25 5.10 -24.34
CA SER A 38 13.09 5.70 -25.37
C SER A 38 12.33 6.74 -26.19
N SER A 39 13.04 7.79 -26.62
CA SER A 39 12.50 8.84 -27.48
C SER A 39 12.02 8.27 -28.82
N GLN A 40 10.87 8.73 -29.31
CA GLN A 40 10.22 8.21 -30.52
C GLN A 40 10.19 9.27 -31.62
N VAL A 41 10.31 8.85 -32.88
CA VAL A 41 10.37 9.78 -34.02
C VAL A 41 9.02 9.84 -34.72
N LEU A 42 8.43 11.04 -34.78
CA LEU A 42 7.23 11.33 -35.56
C LEU A 42 7.64 11.87 -36.93
N LYS A 43 7.16 11.23 -38.00
CA LYS A 43 7.38 11.64 -39.39
C LYS A 43 6.06 11.78 -40.15
N GLY A 44 6.05 12.66 -41.15
CA GLY A 44 4.92 12.85 -42.04
C GLY A 44 5.21 13.85 -43.15
N THR A 45 4.18 14.17 -43.94
CA THR A 45 4.25 15.11 -45.06
C THR A 45 3.01 16.00 -45.09
N VAL A 46 3.21 17.32 -45.20
CA VAL A 46 2.14 18.28 -45.48
C VAL A 46 1.94 18.37 -46.99
N VAL A 47 0.70 18.18 -47.45
CA VAL A 47 0.36 18.07 -48.88
C VAL A 47 -0.59 19.19 -49.27
N LEU A 48 -0.28 19.92 -50.35
CA LEU A 48 -1.10 21.00 -50.90
C LEU A 48 -1.18 20.87 -52.43
N CYS A 49 -2.38 20.67 -52.97
CA CYS A 49 -2.64 20.64 -54.41
C CYS A 49 -3.37 21.92 -54.84
N LEU A 50 -2.72 22.74 -55.66
CA LEU A 50 -3.26 24.00 -56.19
C LEU A 50 -3.66 23.88 -57.65
N THR A 51 -4.94 24.12 -57.94
CA THR A 51 -5.52 24.18 -59.30
C THR A 51 -5.33 25.51 -60.00
N ALA A 52 -4.99 26.56 -59.25
CA ALA A 52 -4.66 27.89 -59.77
C ALA A 52 -3.62 28.56 -58.85
N PRO A 53 -2.79 29.49 -59.34
CA PRO A 53 -1.82 30.19 -58.50
C PRO A 53 -2.46 30.88 -57.31
N LEU A 54 -1.88 30.69 -56.12
CA LEU A 54 -2.40 31.17 -54.85
C LEU A 54 -1.39 32.10 -54.17
N LYS A 55 -1.84 33.31 -53.83
CA LYS A 55 -1.03 34.29 -53.11
C LYS A 55 -1.04 33.98 -51.60
N ILE A 56 0.15 33.79 -51.01
CA ILE A 56 0.35 33.32 -49.63
C ILE A 56 1.43 34.14 -48.92
N GLU A 57 1.37 34.27 -47.60
CA GLU A 57 2.47 34.83 -46.79
C GLU A 57 3.49 33.76 -46.39
N ASN A 58 3.00 32.58 -45.97
CA ASN A 58 3.82 31.41 -45.66
C ASN A 58 2.99 30.11 -45.62
N VAL A 59 3.67 28.96 -45.60
CA VAL A 59 3.10 27.67 -45.19
C VAL A 59 3.88 27.15 -43.98
N HIS A 60 3.20 26.81 -42.89
CA HIS A 60 3.84 26.31 -41.67
C HIS A 60 3.05 25.18 -41.00
N LEU A 61 3.74 24.38 -40.18
CA LEU A 61 3.17 23.29 -39.39
C LEU A 61 3.36 23.56 -37.89
N LYS A 62 2.38 23.15 -37.09
CA LYS A 62 2.40 23.21 -35.62
C LYS A 62 1.92 21.87 -35.04
N LEU A 63 2.64 21.33 -34.06
CA LEU A 63 2.18 20.25 -33.17
C LEU A 63 1.78 20.88 -31.82
N THR A 64 0.69 20.42 -31.22
CA THR A 64 0.23 20.93 -29.93
C THR A 64 -0.36 19.80 -29.10
N GLY A 65 0.08 19.69 -27.85
CA GLY A 65 -0.49 18.83 -26.81
C GLY A 65 -1.34 19.66 -25.87
N THR A 66 -2.63 19.32 -25.77
CA THR A 66 -3.63 20.01 -24.94
C THR A 66 -4.21 19.07 -23.89
N ILE A 67 -4.22 19.52 -22.63
CA ILE A 67 -4.95 18.88 -21.54
C ILE A 67 -6.17 19.73 -21.19
N HIS A 68 -7.32 19.09 -21.00
CA HIS A 68 -8.57 19.72 -20.60
C HIS A 68 -9.08 19.08 -19.31
N TYR A 69 -9.69 19.89 -18.45
CA TYR A 69 -10.33 19.49 -17.19
C TYR A 69 -11.73 20.11 -17.15
N GLY A 70 -12.77 19.29 -17.05
CA GLY A 70 -14.17 19.71 -17.21
C GLY A 70 -15.15 18.91 -16.36
N TRP A 71 -15.44 19.37 -15.14
CA TRP A 71 -16.42 18.74 -14.25
C TRP A 71 -17.30 19.78 -13.52
N THR A 72 -18.33 19.33 -12.82
CA THR A 72 -19.14 20.19 -11.94
C THR A 72 -19.22 19.55 -10.57
N ASP A 73 -18.72 20.26 -9.55
CA ASP A 73 -18.81 19.88 -8.16
C ASP A 73 -20.13 20.42 -7.57
N GLN A 74 -20.92 19.56 -6.91
CA GLN A 74 -22.19 19.95 -6.28
C GLN A 74 -22.01 20.00 -4.76
N ARG A 75 -21.83 21.21 -4.21
CA ARG A 75 -21.69 21.40 -2.77
C ARG A 75 -22.99 21.84 -2.15
N ILE A 76 -23.50 21.05 -1.20
CA ILE A 76 -24.53 21.53 -0.28
C ILE A 76 -23.86 22.53 0.66
N THR A 77 -24.36 23.76 0.67
CA THR A 77 -23.94 24.83 1.56
C THR A 77 -25.13 25.28 2.42
N ALA A 78 -24.89 26.04 3.48
CA ALA A 78 -25.97 26.58 4.32
C ALA A 78 -26.98 27.48 3.56
N ALA A 79 -26.63 27.94 2.35
CA ALA A 79 -27.50 28.71 1.45
C ALA A 79 -28.15 27.86 0.33
N GLY A 80 -27.95 26.53 0.31
CA GLY A 80 -28.48 25.60 -0.70
C GLY A 80 -27.40 24.92 -1.55
N LEU A 81 -27.82 24.27 -2.65
CA LEU A 81 -26.92 23.62 -3.61
C LEU A 81 -26.13 24.66 -4.42
N SER A 82 -24.82 24.68 -4.23
CA SER A 82 -23.85 25.46 -5.02
C SER A 82 -23.15 24.57 -6.04
N ASN A 83 -23.41 24.79 -7.32
CA ASN A 83 -22.73 24.11 -8.43
C ASN A 83 -21.43 24.85 -8.80
N GLN A 84 -20.27 24.32 -8.44
CA GLN A 84 -18.98 24.86 -8.87
C GLN A 84 -18.49 24.13 -10.12
N LYS A 85 -18.67 24.74 -11.29
CA LYS A 85 -18.07 24.24 -12.54
C LYS A 85 -16.54 24.44 -12.51
N VAL A 86 -15.82 23.40 -12.91
CA VAL A 86 -14.41 23.46 -13.33
C VAL A 86 -14.39 23.27 -14.84
N ASP A 87 -13.75 24.19 -15.54
CA ASP A 87 -13.59 24.17 -17.00
C ASP A 87 -12.27 24.89 -17.32
N LYS A 88 -11.22 24.12 -17.65
CA LYS A 88 -9.87 24.64 -17.91
C LYS A 88 -9.20 23.85 -19.02
N THR A 89 -8.58 24.55 -19.96
CA THR A 89 -7.67 23.97 -20.96
C THR A 89 -6.26 24.51 -20.75
N HIS A 90 -5.25 23.66 -20.87
CA HIS A 90 -3.84 24.03 -20.80
C HIS A 90 -3.07 23.42 -21.97
N VAL A 91 -2.23 24.23 -22.64
CA VAL A 91 -1.28 23.73 -23.65
C VAL A 91 -0.01 23.34 -22.91
N PHE A 92 0.24 22.03 -22.79
CA PHE A 92 1.45 21.52 -22.11
C PHE A 92 2.63 21.30 -23.07
N PHE A 93 2.36 21.19 -24.37
CA PHE A 93 3.39 21.03 -25.41
C PHE A 93 3.02 21.87 -26.63
N GLU A 94 4.00 22.59 -27.17
CA GLU A 94 3.86 23.33 -28.42
C GLU A 94 5.17 23.26 -29.21
N HIS A 95 5.12 22.72 -30.43
CA HIS A 95 6.21 22.78 -31.39
C HIS A 95 5.74 23.43 -32.70
N LYS A 96 6.60 24.27 -33.28
CA LYS A 96 6.38 24.96 -34.56
C LYS A 96 7.60 24.68 -35.44
N TRP A 97 7.37 24.05 -36.60
CA TRP A 97 8.42 23.92 -37.61
C TRP A 97 8.68 25.29 -38.24
N LYS A 98 9.91 25.49 -38.77
CA LYS A 98 10.19 26.65 -39.64
C LYS A 98 9.23 26.62 -40.83
N PRO A 99 8.76 27.76 -41.35
CA PRO A 99 7.91 27.78 -42.53
C PRO A 99 8.55 27.04 -43.71
N PHE A 100 7.79 26.21 -44.41
CA PHE A 100 8.27 25.49 -45.61
C PHE A 100 8.40 26.43 -46.81
N VAL A 101 7.53 27.43 -46.88
CA VAL A 101 7.48 28.47 -47.93
C VAL A 101 7.18 29.81 -47.25
N GLY A 102 7.70 30.90 -47.81
CA GLY A 102 7.47 32.26 -47.32
C GLY A 102 8.59 32.80 -46.44
N ALA A 103 8.32 33.94 -45.79
CA ALA A 103 9.28 34.60 -44.91
C ALA A 103 9.70 33.66 -43.75
N GLY A 104 11.00 33.44 -43.59
CA GLY A 104 11.57 32.53 -42.58
C GLY A 104 11.76 31.07 -43.04
N SER A 105 11.47 30.74 -44.31
CA SER A 105 11.85 29.43 -44.88
C SER A 105 13.34 29.36 -45.24
N ALA A 106 13.91 28.15 -45.21
CA ALA A 106 15.33 27.92 -45.52
C ALA A 106 15.70 28.13 -47.01
N ALA A 107 14.70 28.36 -47.88
CA ALA A 107 14.89 28.69 -49.29
C ALA A 107 15.04 30.20 -49.56
N GLY A 108 14.96 31.05 -48.52
CA GLY A 108 15.34 32.47 -48.63
C GLY A 108 16.85 32.62 -48.66
N THR A 109 17.38 33.29 -49.69
CA THR A 109 18.83 33.55 -49.83
C THR A 109 19.36 34.42 -48.68
N PRO A 110 20.56 34.13 -48.12
CA PRO A 110 21.07 34.85 -46.94
C PRO A 110 21.27 36.35 -47.13
N ASP A 111 21.72 36.78 -48.31
CA ASP A 111 22.28 38.13 -48.55
C ASP A 111 21.24 39.18 -48.99
N GLY A 112 19.97 38.98 -48.62
CA GLY A 112 18.87 39.91 -48.89
C GLY A 112 18.52 40.79 -47.68
N PRO A 113 18.36 42.12 -47.81
CA PRO A 113 17.95 42.97 -46.70
C PRO A 113 16.55 42.60 -46.19
N LEU A 114 16.33 42.78 -44.87
CA LEU A 114 15.14 42.38 -44.11
C LEU A 114 13.81 42.88 -44.71
N HIS A 115 13.24 42.11 -45.64
CA HIS A 115 11.94 42.43 -46.24
C HIS A 115 10.77 41.89 -45.40
N TYR A 116 10.02 42.84 -44.86
CA TYR A 116 8.73 42.66 -44.18
C TYR A 116 7.72 41.86 -45.02
N SER A 117 6.75 41.19 -44.38
CA SER A 117 5.80 40.24 -45.00
C SER A 117 5.33 40.65 -46.40
N ARG A 118 5.94 40.04 -47.43
CA ARG A 118 5.57 40.23 -48.83
C ARG A 118 5.01 38.93 -49.37
N SER A 119 3.68 38.84 -49.35
CA SER A 119 2.92 37.70 -49.85
C SER A 119 3.35 37.29 -51.27
N ILE A 120 3.80 36.05 -51.41
CA ILE A 120 4.39 35.42 -52.60
C ILE A 120 3.29 34.69 -53.39
N PRO A 121 3.27 34.74 -54.73
CA PRO A 121 2.44 33.85 -55.53
C PRO A 121 3.05 32.44 -55.57
N LEU A 122 2.40 31.47 -54.93
CA LEU A 122 2.64 30.05 -55.15
C LEU A 122 1.91 29.62 -56.44
N ALA A 123 2.52 28.79 -57.28
CA ALA A 123 1.96 28.42 -58.57
C ALA A 123 0.83 27.38 -58.45
N ALA A 124 0.16 27.06 -59.56
CA ALA A 124 -0.62 25.82 -59.66
C ALA A 124 0.35 24.62 -59.68
N GLY A 125 0.01 23.54 -58.99
CA GLY A 125 0.88 22.38 -58.82
C GLY A 125 0.60 21.59 -57.54
N ASN A 126 1.28 20.46 -57.40
CA ASN A 126 1.26 19.65 -56.19
C ASN A 126 2.53 19.93 -55.37
N TYR A 127 2.35 20.20 -54.09
CA TYR A 127 3.42 20.49 -53.15
C TYR A 127 3.37 19.51 -51.99
N GLU A 128 4.51 18.91 -51.68
CA GLU A 128 4.67 17.96 -50.58
C GLU A 128 5.89 18.39 -49.75
N TRP A 129 5.68 18.62 -48.45
CA TRP A 129 6.72 19.05 -47.52
C TRP A 129 6.87 18.03 -46.39
N PRO A 130 7.93 17.20 -46.38
CA PRO A 130 8.19 16.27 -45.29
C PRO A 130 8.55 17.02 -44.00
N PHE A 131 8.17 16.44 -42.87
CA PHE A 131 8.52 16.93 -41.54
C PHE A 131 8.86 15.78 -40.60
N GLU A 132 9.73 16.08 -39.63
CA GLU A 132 10.21 15.14 -38.63
C GLU A 132 10.32 15.85 -37.27
N ILE A 133 10.06 15.12 -36.18
CA ILE A 133 10.39 15.53 -34.82
C ILE A 133 10.63 14.30 -33.94
N THR A 134 11.72 14.31 -33.19
CA THR A 134 11.94 13.36 -32.09
C THR A 134 11.18 13.85 -30.85
N LEU A 135 10.21 13.06 -30.40
CA LEU A 135 9.47 13.28 -29.16
C LEU A 135 10.18 12.53 -28.01
N PRO A 136 10.48 13.20 -26.87
CA PRO A 136 11.29 12.62 -25.80
C PRO A 136 10.55 11.52 -25.02
N GLY A 137 11.28 10.71 -24.24
CA GLY A 137 10.74 9.57 -23.49
C GLY A 137 9.61 9.91 -22.51
N ASP A 138 9.63 11.11 -21.94
CA ASP A 138 8.65 11.68 -21.01
C ASP A 138 7.41 12.28 -21.72
N THR A 139 7.25 12.04 -23.03
CA THR A 139 6.09 12.49 -23.79
C THR A 139 4.80 11.92 -23.20
N ILE A 140 3.84 12.82 -22.95
CA ILE A 140 2.59 12.51 -22.24
C ILE A 140 1.63 11.75 -23.17
N GLU A 141 1.12 10.62 -22.71
CA GLU A 141 0.16 9.80 -23.47
C GLU A 141 -1.21 10.47 -23.65
N SER A 142 -1.99 9.95 -24.61
CA SER A 142 -3.32 10.48 -24.94
C SER A 142 -4.38 9.83 -24.05
N VAL A 143 -5.19 10.66 -23.38
CA VAL A 143 -6.26 10.23 -22.50
C VAL A 143 -7.58 10.66 -23.13
N GLU A 144 -8.30 9.73 -23.72
CA GLU A 144 -9.44 10.01 -24.60
C GLU A 144 -10.69 9.24 -24.16
N GLY A 145 -11.87 9.84 -24.31
CA GLY A 145 -13.14 9.21 -23.90
C GLY A 145 -13.53 9.42 -22.43
N LEU A 146 -12.58 9.80 -21.57
CA LEU A 146 -12.86 10.41 -20.26
C LEU A 146 -13.52 11.79 -20.47
N ARG A 147 -14.53 12.13 -19.66
CA ARG A 147 -15.30 13.38 -19.81
C ARG A 147 -14.77 14.50 -18.92
N GLU A 148 -14.35 14.09 -17.73
CA GLU A 148 -13.93 14.92 -16.60
C GLU A 148 -12.53 15.53 -16.81
N ALA A 149 -11.69 14.85 -17.58
CA ALA A 149 -10.45 15.37 -18.15
C ALA A 149 -10.09 14.63 -19.46
N ASN A 150 -9.26 15.22 -20.31
CA ASN A 150 -8.69 14.53 -21.48
C ASN A 150 -7.33 15.12 -21.88
N VAL A 151 -6.51 14.32 -22.57
CA VAL A 151 -5.22 14.72 -23.16
C VAL A 151 -5.25 14.38 -24.65
N THR A 152 -5.02 15.40 -25.48
CA THR A 152 -5.15 15.31 -26.94
C THR A 152 -3.94 15.93 -27.65
N TRP A 153 -3.49 15.28 -28.72
CA TRP A 153 -2.37 15.74 -29.55
C TRP A 153 -2.84 16.05 -30.98
N LYS A 154 -2.47 17.23 -31.49
CA LYS A 154 -3.00 17.75 -32.75
C LYS A 154 -1.95 18.47 -33.58
N LEU A 155 -1.88 18.10 -34.85
CA LEU A 155 -1.17 18.82 -35.89
C LEU A 155 -2.10 19.84 -36.55
N LYS A 156 -1.58 21.04 -36.81
CA LYS A 156 -2.20 22.08 -37.63
C LYS A 156 -1.20 22.54 -38.69
N ALA A 157 -1.49 22.26 -39.96
CA ALA A 157 -0.84 22.92 -41.07
C ALA A 157 -1.65 24.15 -41.47
N THR A 158 -0.96 25.25 -41.77
CA THR A 158 -1.58 26.52 -42.14
C THR A 158 -0.94 27.07 -43.41
N VAL A 159 -1.75 27.38 -44.42
CA VAL A 159 -1.37 28.29 -45.51
C VAL A 159 -1.85 29.67 -45.11
N ALA A 160 -0.92 30.52 -44.66
CA ALA A 160 -1.21 31.90 -44.30
C ALA A 160 -1.45 32.72 -45.58
N ARG A 161 -2.55 33.46 -45.67
CA ARG A 161 -2.90 34.29 -46.85
C ARG A 161 -2.91 35.79 -46.58
N GLY A 162 -2.61 36.19 -45.34
CA GLY A 162 -2.47 37.58 -44.92
C GLY A 162 -3.79 38.28 -44.61
N LYS A 163 -3.71 39.47 -44.01
CA LYS A 163 -4.77 40.15 -43.24
C LYS A 163 -6.12 40.38 -43.95
N LEU A 164 -6.23 40.17 -45.26
CA LEU A 164 -7.44 40.37 -46.06
C LEU A 164 -8.01 39.07 -46.67
N ALA A 165 -7.41 37.91 -46.38
CA ALA A 165 -7.87 36.61 -46.87
C ALA A 165 -7.84 35.58 -45.74
N TYR A 166 -8.89 34.77 -45.61
CA TYR A 166 -8.92 33.66 -44.65
C TYR A 166 -7.78 32.68 -44.92
N ASP A 167 -7.01 32.30 -43.90
CA ASP A 167 -6.02 31.24 -44.01
C ASP A 167 -6.66 29.89 -44.37
N LEU A 168 -5.91 29.01 -45.01
CA LEU A 168 -6.30 27.60 -45.16
C LEU A 168 -5.70 26.79 -44.01
N HIS A 169 -6.47 25.83 -43.47
CA HIS A 169 -6.05 24.98 -42.35
C HIS A 169 -6.32 23.52 -42.68
N ALA A 170 -5.31 22.68 -42.49
CA ALA A 170 -5.45 21.23 -42.42
C ALA A 170 -5.12 20.79 -40.99
N TYR A 171 -5.78 19.72 -40.54
CA TYR A 171 -5.67 19.21 -39.19
C TYR A 171 -5.58 17.69 -39.21
N LYS A 172 -4.60 17.14 -38.51
CA LYS A 172 -4.49 15.69 -38.26
C LYS A 172 -4.31 15.46 -36.77
N ARG A 173 -4.98 14.44 -36.23
CA ARG A 173 -4.77 14.00 -34.85
C ARG A 173 -3.64 12.97 -34.82
N LEU A 174 -2.85 13.05 -33.77
CA LEU A 174 -1.86 12.04 -33.39
C LEU A 174 -2.37 11.37 -32.12
N ARG A 175 -2.26 10.04 -32.02
CA ARG A 175 -2.45 9.34 -30.74
C ARG A 175 -1.09 8.92 -30.17
N VAL A 176 -0.67 9.57 -29.09
CA VAL A 176 0.45 9.09 -28.26
C VAL A 176 -0.07 7.97 -27.36
N ILE A 177 0.51 6.78 -27.48
CA ILE A 177 0.19 5.59 -26.68
C ILE A 177 1.41 5.28 -25.80
N ARG A 178 1.19 5.05 -24.50
CA ARG A 178 2.18 4.43 -23.61
C ARG A 178 1.76 2.99 -23.32
N THR A 179 2.72 2.08 -23.34
CA THR A 179 2.52 0.64 -23.08
C THR A 179 3.61 0.12 -22.14
N LEU A 180 3.33 -0.99 -21.47
CA LEU A 180 4.34 -1.77 -20.75
C LEU A 180 5.48 -2.19 -21.70
N GLU A 181 6.69 -2.31 -21.15
CA GLU A 181 7.83 -2.91 -21.86
C GLU A 181 7.63 -4.42 -22.05
N GLN A 182 8.23 -5.02 -23.09
CA GLN A 182 8.13 -6.47 -23.34
C GLN A 182 8.67 -7.34 -22.18
N THR A 183 9.51 -6.78 -21.32
CA THR A 183 10.09 -7.38 -20.12
C THR A 183 9.42 -6.96 -18.82
N ALA A 184 8.31 -6.22 -18.88
CA ALA A 184 7.62 -5.69 -17.69
C ALA A 184 7.06 -6.82 -16.80
N LEU A 185 7.35 -6.72 -15.50
CA LEU A 185 7.03 -7.76 -14.52
C LEU A 185 5.51 -7.93 -14.32
N GLU A 186 4.70 -6.90 -14.66
CA GLU A 186 3.23 -6.95 -14.73
C GLU A 186 2.66 -8.03 -15.65
N PHE A 187 3.43 -8.53 -16.63
CA PHE A 187 3.03 -9.69 -17.45
C PHE A 187 3.19 -11.03 -16.74
N LEU A 188 4.07 -11.11 -15.73
CA LEU A 188 4.35 -12.32 -14.95
C LEU A 188 3.62 -12.34 -13.59
N HIS A 189 3.12 -11.18 -13.14
CA HIS A 189 2.34 -11.07 -11.92
C HIS A 189 0.92 -11.64 -12.10
N ALA A 190 0.66 -12.80 -11.50
CA ALA A 190 -0.69 -13.17 -11.11
C ALA A 190 -1.18 -12.32 -9.92
N MET A 191 -2.49 -12.11 -9.83
CA MET A 191 -3.15 -11.54 -8.65
C MET A 191 -4.07 -12.60 -8.06
N SER A 192 -3.83 -13.05 -6.84
CA SER A 192 -4.74 -13.94 -6.10
C SER A 192 -5.26 -13.30 -4.81
N VAL A 193 -6.41 -13.77 -4.36
CA VAL A 193 -6.95 -13.56 -3.02
C VAL A 193 -7.38 -14.93 -2.51
N GLU A 194 -6.66 -15.43 -1.50
CA GLU A 194 -6.84 -16.76 -0.94
C GLU A 194 -7.05 -16.64 0.57
N ASN A 195 -8.11 -17.26 1.10
CA ASN A 195 -8.43 -17.20 2.52
C ASN A 195 -9.42 -18.30 2.93
N ILE A 196 -9.56 -18.49 4.24
CA ILE A 196 -10.56 -19.38 4.83
C ILE A 196 -11.54 -18.53 5.62
N TRP A 197 -12.84 -18.63 5.32
CA TRP A 197 -13.90 -18.23 6.23
C TRP A 197 -14.10 -19.39 7.23
N PRO A 198 -13.69 -19.25 8.51
CA PRO A 198 -13.64 -20.37 9.44
C PRO A 198 -15.02 -21.01 9.62
N ASN A 199 -15.04 -22.35 9.63
CA ASN A 199 -16.26 -23.17 9.70
C ASN A 199 -17.30 -22.89 8.60
N LYS A 200 -16.89 -22.30 7.47
CA LYS A 200 -17.80 -21.98 6.35
C LYS A 200 -17.26 -22.41 4.99
N ILE A 201 -16.22 -21.76 4.48
CA ILE A 201 -15.69 -22.03 3.14
C ILE A 201 -14.21 -21.61 3.03
N GLU A 202 -13.38 -22.44 2.42
CA GLU A 202 -12.05 -22.09 1.93
C GLU A 202 -12.15 -21.62 0.48
N TYR A 203 -11.41 -20.58 0.10
CA TYR A 203 -11.51 -20.02 -1.25
C TYR A 203 -10.18 -19.47 -1.78
N SER A 204 -9.99 -19.60 -3.10
CA SER A 204 -8.97 -18.92 -3.88
C SER A 204 -9.62 -18.28 -5.10
N ILE A 205 -9.36 -17.00 -5.33
CA ILE A 205 -9.81 -16.25 -6.52
C ILE A 205 -8.55 -15.67 -7.16
N MET A 206 -8.27 -16.02 -8.41
CA MET A 206 -7.03 -15.69 -9.11
C MET A 206 -7.29 -15.07 -10.49
N ILE A 207 -6.50 -14.06 -10.84
CA ILE A 207 -6.34 -13.53 -12.19
C ILE A 207 -4.88 -13.79 -12.59
N PRO A 208 -4.57 -14.78 -13.46
CA PRO A 208 -3.18 -15.20 -13.73
C PRO A 208 -2.28 -14.14 -14.37
N GLN A 209 -2.85 -13.10 -15.00
CA GLN A 209 -2.12 -11.99 -15.60
C GLN A 209 -2.73 -10.65 -15.16
N LYS A 210 -1.98 -9.86 -14.38
CA LYS A 210 -2.39 -8.53 -13.90
C LYS A 210 -2.51 -7.51 -15.04
N ALA A 211 -1.61 -7.57 -16.01
CA ALA A 211 -1.66 -6.74 -17.22
C ALA A 211 -2.63 -7.33 -18.25
N VAL A 212 -3.64 -6.54 -18.66
CA VAL A 212 -4.66 -6.96 -19.62
C VAL A 212 -4.74 -5.99 -20.79
N VAL A 213 -4.73 -6.52 -22.02
CA VAL A 213 -4.85 -5.71 -23.23
C VAL A 213 -6.25 -5.10 -23.32
N PHE A 214 -6.32 -3.80 -23.61
CA PHE A 214 -7.57 -3.08 -23.85
C PHE A 214 -8.43 -3.79 -24.90
N GLY A 215 -9.71 -4.04 -24.57
CA GLY A 215 -10.67 -4.69 -25.46
C GLY A 215 -10.43 -6.18 -25.72
N SER A 216 -9.55 -6.85 -24.96
CA SER A 216 -9.48 -8.32 -24.90
C SER A 216 -10.39 -8.86 -23.76
N SER A 217 -9.89 -9.73 -22.90
CA SER A 217 -10.64 -10.36 -21.82
C SER A 217 -9.76 -10.67 -20.61
N ILE A 218 -10.25 -10.41 -19.40
CA ILE A 218 -9.58 -10.86 -18.17
C ILE A 218 -9.89 -12.35 -17.99
N GLN A 219 -8.87 -13.20 -17.82
CA GLN A 219 -9.07 -14.58 -17.39
C GLN A 219 -9.08 -14.62 -15.85
N MET A 220 -10.14 -15.19 -15.28
CA MET A 220 -10.28 -15.36 -13.83
C MET A 220 -10.51 -16.84 -13.53
N GLN A 221 -9.74 -17.40 -12.60
CA GLN A 221 -9.91 -18.73 -12.04
C GLN A 221 -10.43 -18.58 -10.60
N SER A 222 -11.26 -19.49 -10.13
CA SER A 222 -11.77 -19.45 -8.76
C SER A 222 -12.06 -20.86 -8.24
N ARG A 223 -11.80 -21.07 -6.95
CA ARG A 223 -11.95 -22.34 -6.24
C ARG A 223 -12.63 -22.08 -4.90
N PHE A 224 -13.55 -22.96 -4.53
CA PHE A 224 -14.35 -22.83 -3.31
C PHE A 224 -14.57 -24.21 -2.67
N SER A 225 -13.91 -24.51 -1.56
CA SER A 225 -14.01 -25.79 -0.84
C SER A 225 -14.92 -25.60 0.39
N PRO A 226 -16.13 -26.21 0.45
CA PRO A 226 -17.06 -25.99 1.56
C PRO A 226 -16.57 -26.66 2.85
N LEU A 227 -16.55 -25.89 3.95
CA LEU A 227 -16.24 -26.38 5.30
C LEU A 227 -17.51 -26.58 6.15
N LEU A 228 -18.62 -25.93 5.77
CA LEU A 228 -19.94 -26.15 6.36
C LEU A 228 -20.74 -27.16 5.53
N LYS A 229 -21.08 -28.30 6.13
CA LYS A 229 -21.90 -29.34 5.49
C LYS A 229 -23.27 -28.80 5.11
N GLY A 230 -23.64 -28.90 3.84
CA GLY A 230 -24.90 -28.38 3.30
C GLY A 230 -24.88 -26.90 2.91
N LEU A 231 -23.71 -26.26 2.90
CA LEU A 231 -23.49 -25.00 2.19
C LEU A 231 -23.52 -25.28 0.68
N GLU A 232 -24.20 -24.43 -0.09
CA GLU A 232 -24.20 -24.45 -1.56
C GLU A 232 -23.77 -23.09 -2.12
N LEU A 233 -23.07 -23.08 -3.25
CA LEU A 233 -22.69 -21.84 -3.94
C LEU A 233 -23.88 -21.29 -4.73
N GLY A 234 -24.14 -19.99 -4.60
CA GLY A 234 -25.07 -19.25 -5.45
C GLY A 234 -24.35 -18.54 -6.60
N ASP A 235 -25.06 -17.63 -7.27
CA ASP A 235 -24.49 -16.85 -8.37
C ASP A 235 -23.24 -16.05 -7.96
N ILE A 236 -22.22 -16.06 -8.82
CA ILE A 236 -21.05 -15.18 -8.71
C ILE A 236 -21.31 -13.92 -9.55
N THR A 237 -21.39 -12.76 -8.89
CA THR A 237 -21.48 -11.46 -9.55
C THR A 237 -20.09 -10.81 -9.60
N ILE A 238 -19.65 -10.45 -10.80
CA ILE A 238 -18.33 -9.88 -11.06
C ILE A 238 -18.52 -8.49 -11.69
N LYS A 239 -17.76 -7.50 -11.23
CA LYS A 239 -17.77 -6.12 -11.77
C LYS A 239 -16.37 -5.62 -12.06
N LEU A 240 -16.13 -5.15 -13.28
CA LEU A 240 -14.97 -4.32 -13.57
C LEU A 240 -15.31 -2.87 -13.21
N VAL A 241 -14.50 -2.28 -12.34
CA VAL A 241 -14.64 -0.90 -11.89
C VAL A 241 -13.39 -0.10 -12.23
N GLU A 242 -13.59 1.01 -12.90
CA GLU A 242 -12.58 2.01 -13.23
C GLU A 242 -12.67 3.13 -12.19
N VAL A 243 -11.53 3.57 -11.67
CA VAL A 243 -11.42 4.62 -10.65
C VAL A 243 -10.68 5.80 -11.25
N HIS A 244 -11.34 6.96 -11.26
CA HIS A 244 -10.73 8.25 -11.62
C HIS A 244 -10.31 8.98 -10.36
N ASP A 245 -9.09 9.51 -10.38
CA ASP A 245 -8.56 10.45 -9.38
C ASP A 245 -7.91 11.62 -10.15
N ILE A 246 -8.59 12.76 -10.19
CA ILE A 246 -8.22 13.93 -11.00
C ILE A 246 -7.84 15.08 -10.09
N ILE A 247 -6.55 15.44 -10.12
CA ILE A 247 -5.91 16.42 -9.24
C ILE A 247 -5.49 17.64 -10.06
N LEU A 248 -6.23 18.74 -9.91
CA LEU A 248 -5.96 20.02 -10.55
C LEU A 248 -5.24 20.95 -9.57
N GLN A 249 -3.94 21.14 -9.78
CA GLN A 249 -3.13 22.11 -9.03
C GLN A 249 -3.35 23.53 -9.55
N SER A 250 -3.39 24.51 -8.65
CA SER A 250 -3.40 25.94 -9.00
C SER A 250 -1.97 26.45 -9.24
N PRO A 251 -1.73 27.35 -10.23
CA PRO A 251 -0.39 27.90 -10.50
C PRO A 251 0.28 28.61 -9.30
N ALA A 252 -0.50 29.02 -8.30
CA ALA A 252 0.00 29.63 -7.07
C ALA A 252 0.26 28.63 -5.92
N GLY A 253 0.14 27.31 -6.15
CA GLY A 253 0.37 26.25 -5.16
C GLY A 253 -0.70 26.11 -4.05
N HIS A 254 -1.24 27.23 -3.54
CA HIS A 254 -2.13 27.30 -2.38
C HIS A 254 -3.54 26.69 -2.55
N SER A 255 -3.86 26.09 -3.70
CA SER A 255 -5.12 25.36 -3.86
C SER A 255 -4.97 24.19 -4.82
N VAL A 256 -5.32 23.01 -4.31
CA VAL A 256 -5.51 21.78 -5.10
C VAL A 256 -7.01 21.51 -5.14
N ARG A 257 -7.55 21.23 -6.33
CA ARG A 257 -8.91 20.70 -6.48
C ARG A 257 -8.81 19.25 -6.90
N GLU A 258 -9.38 18.38 -6.08
CA GLU A 258 -9.46 16.95 -6.34
C GLU A 258 -10.87 16.58 -6.80
N HIS A 259 -10.98 15.65 -7.75
CA HIS A 259 -12.23 15.05 -8.19
C HIS A 259 -12.04 13.54 -8.35
N LYS A 260 -12.71 12.76 -7.50
CA LYS A 260 -12.67 11.30 -7.48
C LYS A 260 -14.00 10.71 -7.90
N LYS A 261 -13.96 9.61 -8.65
CA LYS A 261 -15.14 8.95 -9.22
C LYS A 261 -14.86 7.47 -9.45
N GLU A 262 -15.82 6.61 -9.09
CA GLU A 262 -15.83 5.21 -9.57
C GLU A 262 -16.85 5.06 -10.72
N ARG A 263 -16.50 4.23 -11.71
CA ARG A 263 -17.35 3.88 -12.84
C ARG A 263 -17.39 2.35 -12.97
N ASP A 264 -18.58 1.77 -12.81
CA ASP A 264 -18.82 0.38 -13.24
C ASP A 264 -18.73 0.33 -14.77
N ILE A 265 -17.84 -0.52 -15.29
CA ILE A 265 -17.51 -0.64 -16.72
C ILE A 265 -18.29 -1.78 -17.37
N SER A 266 -18.21 -2.95 -16.74
CA SER A 266 -18.87 -4.19 -17.12
C SER A 266 -19.31 -4.91 -15.85
N SER A 267 -20.45 -5.61 -15.93
CA SER A 267 -20.93 -6.49 -14.87
C SER A 267 -21.31 -7.83 -15.51
N TRP A 268 -20.78 -8.91 -14.95
CA TRP A 268 -21.08 -10.28 -15.34
C TRP A 268 -21.76 -10.99 -14.16
N LYS A 269 -22.66 -11.93 -14.44
CA LYS A 269 -23.30 -12.78 -13.43
C LYS A 269 -23.18 -14.22 -13.91
N ILE A 270 -22.40 -15.02 -13.20
CA ILE A 270 -22.10 -16.41 -13.53
C ILE A 270 -22.99 -17.28 -12.64
N PRO A 271 -23.99 -17.98 -13.20
CA PRO A 271 -24.76 -18.95 -12.44
C PRO A 271 -23.87 -20.16 -12.16
N VAL A 272 -23.67 -20.50 -10.89
CA VAL A 272 -22.88 -21.69 -10.52
C VAL A 272 -23.84 -22.83 -10.26
N THR A 273 -23.63 -23.93 -10.97
CA THR A 273 -24.37 -25.18 -10.81
C THR A 273 -23.46 -26.28 -10.29
N ARG A 274 -23.97 -27.12 -9.39
CA ARG A 274 -23.23 -28.28 -8.87
C ARG A 274 -22.94 -29.33 -9.97
N SER A 275 -23.74 -29.38 -11.04
CA SER A 275 -23.54 -30.30 -12.16
C SER A 275 -22.38 -29.94 -13.10
N GLU A 276 -22.00 -28.67 -13.20
CA GLU A 276 -20.98 -28.19 -14.16
C GLU A 276 -19.67 -27.76 -13.48
N HIS A 277 -19.74 -27.33 -12.21
CA HIS A 277 -18.62 -26.67 -11.53
C HIS A 277 -18.07 -27.47 -10.33
N TRP A 278 -18.78 -28.48 -9.84
CA TRP A 278 -18.32 -29.28 -8.70
C TRP A 278 -17.25 -30.30 -9.11
N GLN A 279 -16.27 -30.52 -8.24
CA GLN A 279 -15.25 -31.55 -8.35
C GLN A 279 -15.12 -32.25 -6.99
N ASP A 280 -15.27 -33.58 -6.97
CA ASP A 280 -15.13 -34.38 -5.75
C ASP A 280 -13.66 -34.47 -5.28
N MET A 281 -12.70 -34.21 -6.18
CA MET A 281 -11.28 -34.02 -5.87
C MET A 281 -10.71 -32.90 -6.76
N ILE A 282 -10.36 -31.76 -6.17
CA ILE A 282 -9.66 -30.66 -6.84
C ILE A 282 -8.16 -30.98 -6.89
N GLU A 283 -7.58 -31.06 -8.10
CA GLU A 283 -6.14 -31.22 -8.36
C GLU A 283 -5.43 -32.30 -7.51
N ASP A 284 -6.06 -33.46 -7.35
CA ASP A 284 -5.56 -34.60 -6.55
C ASP A 284 -5.26 -34.28 -5.05
N THR A 285 -5.64 -33.10 -4.56
CA THR A 285 -5.42 -32.66 -3.16
C THR A 285 -6.28 -33.41 -2.14
N GLY A 286 -7.33 -34.10 -2.60
CA GLY A 286 -8.34 -34.72 -1.76
C GLY A 286 -9.40 -33.76 -1.19
N GLN A 287 -9.41 -32.48 -1.60
CA GLN A 287 -10.50 -31.55 -1.29
C GLN A 287 -11.64 -31.65 -2.31
N GLU A 288 -12.88 -31.67 -1.84
CA GLU A 288 -14.08 -31.46 -2.65
C GLU A 288 -14.43 -29.96 -2.75
N GLY A 289 -15.03 -29.50 -3.86
CA GLY A 289 -15.45 -28.10 -4.00
C GLY A 289 -15.88 -27.68 -5.40
N TRP A 290 -16.14 -26.38 -5.58
CA TRP A 290 -16.44 -25.78 -6.88
C TRP A 290 -15.19 -25.16 -7.52
N VAL A 291 -14.99 -25.41 -8.81
CA VAL A 291 -13.98 -24.74 -9.65
C VAL A 291 -14.70 -23.96 -10.75
N VAL A 292 -14.45 -22.65 -10.83
CA VAL A 292 -15.13 -21.72 -11.73
C VAL A 292 -14.11 -20.89 -12.49
N ASN A 293 -13.87 -21.24 -13.75
CA ASN A 293 -13.00 -20.49 -14.66
C ASN A 293 -13.87 -19.60 -15.57
N THR A 294 -13.60 -18.30 -15.62
CA THR A 294 -14.45 -17.30 -16.30
C THR A 294 -13.61 -16.32 -17.13
N THR A 295 -14.02 -16.13 -18.38
CA THR A 295 -13.45 -15.13 -19.31
C THR A 295 -14.30 -13.85 -19.34
N LEU A 296 -13.72 -12.72 -18.93
CA LEU A 296 -14.41 -11.45 -18.71
C LEU A 296 -14.10 -10.44 -19.83
N ASN A 297 -14.93 -10.43 -20.88
CA ASN A 297 -14.72 -9.62 -22.09
C ASN A 297 -14.78 -8.09 -21.84
N LEU A 298 -13.71 -7.37 -22.22
CA LEU A 298 -13.57 -5.93 -22.03
C LEU A 298 -14.27 -5.10 -23.12
N PRO A 299 -14.79 -3.89 -22.82
CA PRO A 299 -15.35 -3.01 -23.84
C PRO A 299 -14.30 -2.49 -24.83
N MET A 300 -14.55 -2.66 -26.13
CA MET A 300 -13.64 -2.29 -27.23
C MET A 300 -13.70 -0.80 -27.63
N LYS A 301 -14.08 0.11 -26.72
CA LYS A 301 -14.18 1.57 -26.97
C LYS A 301 -13.64 2.39 -25.79
N LEU A 302 -12.75 3.35 -26.05
CA LEU A 302 -12.11 4.17 -24.99
C LEU A 302 -13.13 4.93 -24.10
N ASN A 303 -14.22 5.41 -24.68
CA ASN A 303 -15.29 6.06 -23.91
C ASN A 303 -16.12 5.11 -23.01
N LYS A 304 -15.90 3.80 -23.10
CA LYS A 304 -16.49 2.77 -22.22
C LYS A 304 -15.50 2.22 -21.19
N CYS A 305 -14.23 2.12 -21.53
CA CYS A 305 -13.13 1.66 -20.66
C CYS A 305 -11.85 2.34 -21.16
N LEU A 306 -11.08 3.01 -20.29
CA LEU A 306 -9.77 3.57 -20.65
C LEU A 306 -8.64 2.56 -20.35
N GLN A 307 -7.41 2.94 -20.68
CA GLN A 307 -6.21 2.36 -20.08
C GLN A 307 -6.02 2.86 -18.62
N ASP A 308 -5.27 2.12 -17.81
CA ASP A 308 -4.63 2.66 -16.60
C ASP A 308 -3.63 3.74 -17.02
N VAL A 309 -3.70 4.92 -16.39
CA VAL A 309 -2.85 6.08 -16.71
C VAL A 309 -2.58 6.91 -15.45
N ASN A 310 -1.45 7.62 -15.41
CA ASN A 310 -1.08 8.56 -14.34
C ASN A 310 -0.30 9.75 -14.91
N VAL A 311 -0.98 10.69 -15.59
CA VAL A 311 -0.31 11.85 -16.24
C VAL A 311 -0.90 13.19 -15.83
N LYS A 312 -0.03 14.14 -15.45
CA LYS A 312 -0.37 15.53 -15.07
C LYS A 312 -1.58 15.65 -14.13
N GLY A 313 -1.69 14.73 -13.17
CA GLY A 313 -2.77 14.70 -12.18
C GLY A 313 -4.05 13.99 -12.63
N ILE A 314 -4.15 13.49 -13.86
CA ILE A 314 -5.20 12.52 -14.24
C ILE A 314 -4.69 11.12 -13.89
N LYS A 315 -5.41 10.42 -13.02
CA LYS A 315 -5.20 8.99 -12.77
C LYS A 315 -6.44 8.19 -13.13
N VAL A 316 -6.22 7.05 -13.79
CA VAL A 316 -7.22 6.02 -14.03
C VAL A 316 -6.64 4.68 -13.57
N ARG A 317 -7.38 3.91 -12.78
CA ARG A 317 -6.97 2.59 -12.28
C ARG A 317 -8.12 1.59 -12.30
N HIS A 318 -7.87 0.32 -12.63
CA HIS A 318 -8.91 -0.71 -12.69
C HIS A 318 -8.88 -1.71 -11.53
N LYS A 319 -10.06 -2.21 -11.15
CA LYS A 319 -10.25 -3.28 -10.17
C LYS A 319 -11.45 -4.16 -10.48
N VAL A 320 -11.29 -5.47 -10.35
CA VAL A 320 -12.35 -6.47 -10.44
C VAL A 320 -12.91 -6.69 -9.04
N LYS A 321 -14.18 -6.31 -8.80
CA LYS A 321 -14.93 -6.63 -7.58
C LYS A 321 -15.68 -7.94 -7.83
N VAL A 322 -15.48 -8.94 -6.97
CA VAL A 322 -16.19 -10.24 -7.02
C VAL A 322 -17.12 -10.34 -5.81
N THR A 323 -18.32 -10.83 -6.00
CA THR A 323 -19.31 -11.09 -4.95
C THR A 323 -19.94 -12.46 -5.18
N VAL A 324 -19.71 -13.38 -4.26
CA VAL A 324 -20.17 -14.78 -4.30
C VAL A 324 -21.30 -14.93 -3.30
N ALA A 325 -22.47 -15.37 -3.75
CA ALA A 325 -23.55 -15.77 -2.86
C ALA A 325 -23.27 -17.16 -2.28
N LEU A 326 -23.51 -17.35 -0.99
CA LEU A 326 -23.31 -18.59 -0.26
C LEU A 326 -24.62 -18.95 0.45
N VAL A 327 -25.31 -19.99 -0.02
CA VAL A 327 -26.60 -20.45 0.51
C VAL A 327 -26.34 -21.43 1.66
N ASN A 328 -26.89 -21.13 2.84
CA ASN A 328 -26.63 -21.88 4.07
C ASN A 328 -27.69 -22.98 4.31
N PRO A 329 -27.40 -24.00 5.15
CA PRO A 329 -28.33 -25.10 5.42
C PRO A 329 -29.68 -24.69 6.01
N ASP A 330 -29.76 -23.51 6.63
CA ASP A 330 -30.96 -22.88 7.19
C ASP A 330 -31.71 -21.97 6.19
N GLY A 331 -31.19 -21.83 4.97
CA GLY A 331 -31.74 -21.00 3.91
C GLY A 331 -31.26 -19.54 3.90
N HIS A 332 -30.41 -19.08 4.85
CA HIS A 332 -29.89 -17.72 4.77
C HIS A 332 -28.79 -17.61 3.70
N VAL A 333 -28.71 -16.46 3.02
CA VAL A 333 -27.61 -16.18 2.07
C VAL A 333 -26.57 -15.31 2.76
N SER A 334 -25.32 -15.76 2.73
CA SER A 334 -24.15 -14.94 3.06
C SER A 334 -23.47 -14.45 1.79
N GLU A 335 -22.80 -13.31 1.84
CA GLU A 335 -21.98 -12.83 0.71
C GLU A 335 -20.49 -12.88 1.06
N LEU A 336 -19.70 -13.53 0.22
CA LEU A 336 -18.25 -13.38 0.18
C LEU A 336 -17.90 -12.31 -0.84
N ARG A 337 -17.08 -11.31 -0.47
CA ARG A 337 -16.69 -10.20 -1.34
C ARG A 337 -15.17 -10.08 -1.44
N ALA A 338 -14.64 -10.07 -2.66
CA ALA A 338 -13.22 -9.89 -2.96
C ALA A 338 -13.00 -8.70 -3.92
N THR A 339 -11.79 -8.17 -3.99
CA THR A 339 -11.43 -7.12 -4.96
C THR A 339 -9.98 -7.28 -5.40
N LEU A 340 -9.76 -7.49 -6.69
CA LEU A 340 -8.45 -7.70 -7.30
C LEU A 340 -8.10 -6.51 -8.21
N PRO A 341 -6.93 -5.85 -8.05
CA PRO A 341 -6.49 -4.81 -8.98
C PRO A 341 -6.06 -5.45 -10.32
N VAL A 342 -6.36 -4.76 -11.43
CA VAL A 342 -5.88 -5.12 -12.77
C VAL A 342 -5.35 -3.87 -13.46
N THR A 343 -4.41 -4.02 -14.39
CA THR A 343 -3.83 -2.93 -15.17
C THR A 343 -4.25 -3.08 -16.62
N ILE A 344 -5.07 -2.18 -17.14
CA ILE A 344 -5.49 -2.20 -18.56
C ILE A 344 -4.54 -1.35 -19.39
N PHE A 345 -3.99 -1.88 -20.50
CA PHE A 345 -3.06 -1.15 -21.37
C PHE A 345 -3.39 -1.31 -22.86
N ILE A 346 -3.02 -0.35 -23.69
CA ILE A 346 -3.26 -0.41 -25.14
C ILE A 346 -2.07 -1.11 -25.81
N SER A 347 -2.32 -2.27 -26.46
CA SER A 347 -1.28 -2.99 -27.20
C SER A 347 -0.89 -2.27 -28.50
N PRO A 348 0.41 -2.10 -28.81
CA PRO A 348 0.86 -1.53 -30.09
C PRO A 348 0.37 -2.30 -31.32
N ASN A 349 0.09 -3.59 -31.16
CA ASN A 349 -0.33 -4.49 -32.24
C ASN A 349 -1.85 -4.47 -32.48
N MET A 350 -2.61 -3.67 -31.72
CA MET A 350 -4.07 -3.65 -31.75
C MET A 350 -4.57 -2.23 -32.01
N PRO A 351 -4.54 -1.77 -33.29
CA PRO A 351 -4.73 -0.37 -33.63
C PRO A 351 -6.14 0.14 -33.30
N LEU A 352 -6.19 1.40 -32.88
CA LEU A 352 -7.41 2.14 -32.56
C LEU A 352 -7.73 3.13 -33.70
N ASP A 353 -8.99 3.21 -34.12
CA ASP A 353 -9.42 4.22 -35.10
C ASP A 353 -9.44 5.63 -34.52
N GLU A 354 -9.73 6.64 -35.34
CA GLU A 354 -9.80 8.02 -34.87
C GLU A 354 -10.89 8.22 -33.80
N ASP A 355 -11.99 7.48 -33.83
CA ASP A 355 -13.07 7.54 -32.82
C ASP A 355 -12.72 6.83 -31.49
N GLY A 356 -11.63 6.05 -31.45
CA GLY A 356 -11.21 5.29 -30.27
C GLY A 356 -11.93 3.95 -30.10
N ASN A 357 -12.38 3.35 -31.21
CA ASN A 357 -12.78 1.95 -31.28
C ASN A 357 -11.59 1.08 -31.70
N LEU A 358 -11.61 -0.19 -31.29
CA LEU A 358 -10.57 -1.16 -31.61
C LEU A 358 -10.76 -1.74 -33.03
N VAL A 359 -9.81 -1.47 -33.94
CA VAL A 359 -9.89 -1.92 -35.34
C VAL A 359 -9.45 -3.38 -35.43
N ARG A 360 -10.43 -4.28 -35.50
CA ARG A 360 -10.19 -5.73 -35.53
C ARG A 360 -9.74 -6.21 -36.92
N GLN A 361 -8.53 -5.82 -37.34
CA GLN A 361 -7.81 -6.42 -38.47
C GLN A 361 -7.36 -7.84 -38.11
N LEU A 362 -8.30 -8.79 -38.15
CA LEU A 362 -7.98 -10.22 -38.23
C LEU A 362 -7.75 -10.57 -39.71
N PRO A 363 -6.62 -11.20 -40.06
CA PRO A 363 -6.56 -12.07 -41.21
C PRO A 363 -7.62 -13.17 -41.06
N ALA A 364 -8.27 -13.55 -42.16
CA ALA A 364 -9.28 -14.61 -42.14
C ALA A 364 -8.62 -15.97 -41.85
N GLY A 365 -8.57 -16.37 -40.57
CA GLY A 365 -7.97 -17.62 -40.09
C GLY A 365 -7.35 -17.57 -38.69
N THR A 366 -7.09 -16.39 -38.13
CA THR A 366 -6.42 -16.21 -36.83
C THR A 366 -7.36 -16.46 -35.64
N THR A 367 -7.04 -17.42 -34.76
CA THR A 367 -7.77 -17.67 -33.50
C THR A 367 -7.44 -16.63 -32.41
N SER A 368 -8.26 -16.58 -31.37
CA SER A 368 -8.10 -15.63 -30.26
C SER A 368 -6.80 -15.77 -29.47
N GLU A 369 -6.21 -16.98 -29.37
CA GLU A 369 -4.94 -17.17 -28.66
C GLU A 369 -3.78 -16.43 -29.34
N GLN A 370 -3.74 -16.40 -30.67
CA GLN A 370 -2.65 -15.77 -31.43
C GLN A 370 -2.60 -14.24 -31.25
N VAL A 371 -3.68 -13.60 -30.79
CA VAL A 371 -3.72 -12.17 -30.45
C VAL A 371 -3.21 -11.90 -29.03
N ALA A 372 -3.22 -12.90 -28.15
CA ALA A 372 -2.58 -12.83 -26.83
C ALA A 372 -1.07 -13.09 -26.87
N ALA A 373 -0.57 -13.72 -27.93
CA ALA A 373 0.79 -14.25 -28.07
C ALA A 373 1.93 -13.21 -28.24
N SER A 374 1.82 -12.02 -27.65
CA SER A 374 2.96 -11.10 -27.46
C SER A 374 3.73 -11.34 -26.15
N ALA A 375 3.26 -12.28 -25.33
CA ALA A 375 4.08 -13.03 -24.37
C ALA A 375 4.09 -14.51 -24.79
N PRO A 376 5.20 -15.25 -24.61
CA PRO A 376 5.25 -16.67 -24.97
C PRO A 376 4.34 -17.51 -24.06
N PRO A 377 3.61 -18.51 -24.59
CA PRO A 377 2.77 -19.39 -23.78
C PRO A 377 3.59 -20.25 -22.82
N GLY A 378 2.95 -20.68 -21.73
CA GLY A 378 3.52 -21.68 -20.82
C GLY A 378 3.67 -23.04 -21.50
N TYR A 379 4.64 -23.83 -21.03
CA TYR A 379 5.09 -25.09 -21.64
C TYR A 379 4.06 -26.26 -21.61
N GLY A 380 2.77 -25.98 -21.37
CA GLY A 380 1.71 -26.96 -21.14
C GLY A 380 0.55 -26.96 -22.15
N GLU A 381 0.42 -25.96 -23.03
CA GLU A 381 -0.76 -25.82 -23.92
C GLU A 381 -0.51 -26.38 -25.35
N HIS A 382 0.40 -27.35 -25.50
CA HIS A 382 0.72 -28.02 -26.77
C HIS A 382 -0.31 -29.12 -27.11
N LEU A 383 -1.53 -28.74 -27.47
CA LEU A 383 -2.59 -29.68 -27.89
C LEU A 383 -2.55 -30.11 -29.37
N LEU A 384 -1.50 -29.74 -30.12
CA LEU A 384 -1.35 -30.05 -31.56
C LEU A 384 -0.08 -30.81 -31.95
N ASP A 385 0.71 -31.28 -30.99
CA ASP A 385 1.80 -32.26 -31.25
C ASP A 385 1.25 -33.69 -31.37
N GLN A 386 0.19 -33.88 -32.18
CA GLN A 386 -0.17 -35.20 -32.70
C GLN A 386 0.74 -35.51 -33.90
N LEU A 387 1.49 -36.60 -33.81
CA LEU A 387 2.24 -37.15 -34.94
C LEU A 387 1.26 -37.48 -36.07
N TYR A 388 1.54 -36.94 -37.27
CA TYR A 388 0.88 -37.38 -38.50
C TYR A 388 1.28 -38.84 -38.77
N ASP A 389 0.35 -39.75 -38.53
CA ASP A 389 0.38 -41.08 -39.14
C ASP A 389 -0.27 -41.01 -40.53
N GLU A 390 0.06 -41.99 -41.37
CA GLU A 390 -0.26 -42.12 -42.79
C GLU A 390 0.40 -41.08 -43.76
N MET A 391 1.03 -41.61 -44.81
CA MET A 391 1.85 -40.91 -45.80
C MET A 391 1.17 -40.91 -47.18
N ASP A 392 1.58 -39.98 -48.04
CA ASP A 392 2.10 -40.38 -49.36
C ASP A 392 3.41 -39.60 -49.63
N LEU A 393 4.37 -40.26 -50.29
CA LEU A 393 5.72 -39.77 -50.55
C LEU A 393 6.03 -39.63 -52.05
N THR A 394 5.00 -39.61 -52.90
CA THR A 394 5.15 -39.61 -54.37
C THR A 394 4.84 -38.24 -55.00
N GLY A 395 5.88 -37.50 -55.44
CA GLY A 395 5.66 -36.33 -56.31
C GLY A 395 6.81 -35.35 -56.53
N LEU A 396 7.68 -35.09 -55.54
CA LEU A 396 8.63 -33.97 -55.60
C LEU A 396 10.04 -34.37 -56.07
N GLN A 397 10.19 -34.55 -57.39
CA GLN A 397 11.51 -34.60 -58.04
C GLN A 397 12.10 -33.19 -58.20
N THR A 398 13.30 -32.96 -57.70
CA THR A 398 14.07 -31.72 -57.91
C THR A 398 14.79 -31.72 -59.27
N PRO A 399 14.61 -30.70 -60.13
CA PRO A 399 15.43 -30.54 -61.34
C PRO A 399 16.89 -30.19 -60.99
N ALA A 400 17.86 -30.78 -61.69
CA ALA A 400 19.28 -30.61 -61.42
C ALA A 400 20.04 -29.90 -62.56
N GLY A 401 21.08 -29.13 -62.22
CA GLY A 401 22.14 -28.69 -63.13
C GLY A 401 22.35 -27.17 -63.23
N GLY A 402 23.51 -26.66 -62.78
CA GLY A 402 23.73 -25.20 -62.73
C GLY A 402 25.12 -24.66 -62.35
N ARG A 403 26.22 -25.40 -62.62
CA ARG A 403 27.65 -24.98 -62.67
C ARG A 403 28.21 -23.90 -61.67
N SER A 404 29.26 -24.33 -60.95
CA SER A 404 30.46 -23.62 -60.42
C SER A 404 30.64 -22.12 -60.74
N THR A 405 31.20 -21.28 -59.85
CA THR A 405 32.52 -21.37 -59.15
C THR A 405 32.56 -20.48 -57.88
N VAL A 406 33.58 -20.39 -56.99
CA VAL A 406 34.70 -21.24 -56.45
C VAL A 406 35.18 -20.54 -55.15
N GLY A 407 35.69 -21.26 -54.14
CA GLY A 407 36.23 -20.64 -52.90
C GLY A 407 36.59 -21.63 -51.78
N SER A 408 37.52 -22.54 -52.04
CA SER A 408 37.96 -23.66 -51.17
C SER A 408 38.73 -23.21 -49.89
N PRO A 409 39.00 -24.08 -48.87
CA PRO A 409 38.88 -25.55 -48.86
C PRO A 409 38.23 -26.21 -47.61
N LEU A 410 38.02 -27.53 -47.69
CA LEU A 410 37.63 -28.43 -46.58
C LEU A 410 38.85 -29.15 -45.97
N TYR A 411 38.81 -29.43 -44.66
CA TYR A 411 39.26 -30.66 -43.98
C TYR A 411 38.77 -30.58 -42.50
N GLY A 412 38.32 -31.63 -41.80
CA GLY A 412 37.97 -33.01 -42.20
C GLY A 412 38.33 -34.04 -41.11
N ARG A 413 37.34 -34.87 -40.67
CA ARG A 413 37.37 -35.91 -39.59
C ARG A 413 36.99 -35.40 -38.17
N SER A 414 36.31 -36.16 -37.29
CA SER A 414 35.58 -37.45 -37.43
C SER A 414 34.66 -37.76 -36.22
N ARG A 415 33.58 -38.53 -36.48
CA ARG A 415 32.91 -39.64 -35.71
C ARG A 415 33.31 -39.89 -34.24
N ALA A 416 32.45 -40.35 -33.31
CA ALA A 416 31.08 -40.91 -33.34
C ALA A 416 30.26 -40.40 -32.10
N GLY A 417 29.03 -40.77 -31.73
CA GLY A 417 28.35 -42.09 -31.67
C GLY A 417 28.86 -42.93 -30.48
N SER A 418 28.05 -43.46 -29.55
CA SER A 418 26.58 -43.53 -29.47
C SER A 418 26.07 -43.77 -28.02
N TYR A 419 24.74 -43.72 -27.86
CA TYR A 419 23.93 -44.11 -26.68
C TYR A 419 24.45 -45.30 -25.86
N GLU A 420 24.38 -45.20 -24.53
CA GLU A 420 24.20 -46.33 -23.59
C GLU A 420 23.71 -45.85 -22.21
N ASN A 421 23.23 -46.76 -21.36
CA ASN A 421 22.88 -46.57 -19.93
C ASN A 421 21.67 -45.69 -19.55
N LEU A 422 20.60 -45.66 -20.36
CA LEU A 422 19.27 -45.16 -19.92
C LEU A 422 18.37 -46.27 -19.31
N ALA A 423 18.97 -47.27 -18.67
CA ALA A 423 18.31 -48.50 -18.22
C ALA A 423 18.46 -48.80 -16.70
N ALA A 424 18.78 -47.78 -15.89
CA ALA A 424 19.19 -47.95 -14.49
C ALA A 424 18.42 -47.07 -13.47
N LEU A 425 17.20 -46.60 -13.80
CA LEU A 425 16.39 -45.77 -12.89
C LEU A 425 14.90 -46.19 -12.81
N SER A 426 14.59 -47.46 -13.10
CA SER A 426 13.21 -47.99 -13.06
C SER A 426 12.88 -48.78 -11.78
N GLN A 427 13.80 -48.90 -10.82
CA GLN A 427 13.64 -49.77 -9.64
C GLN A 427 14.19 -49.16 -8.33
N SER A 428 13.51 -48.15 -7.80
CA SER A 428 13.50 -47.88 -6.35
C SER A 428 12.29 -47.02 -5.95
N HIS A 429 11.33 -47.62 -5.25
CA HIS A 429 10.31 -46.86 -4.51
C HIS A 429 10.86 -46.47 -3.13
N GLY A 430 10.55 -45.25 -2.67
CA GLY A 430 10.57 -44.90 -1.24
C GLY A 430 11.92 -44.53 -0.61
N ALA A 431 12.44 -43.33 -0.93
CA ALA A 431 13.39 -42.61 -0.06
C ALA A 431 13.28 -41.09 -0.28
N ALA A 432 13.45 -40.29 0.78
CA ALA A 432 13.42 -38.82 0.68
C ALA A 432 14.72 -38.25 0.09
N LEU A 433 14.62 -37.20 -0.72
CA LEU A 433 15.76 -36.54 -1.35
C LEU A 433 16.51 -35.63 -0.35
N ASN A 434 17.83 -35.76 -0.30
CA ASN A 434 18.69 -34.99 0.60
C ASN A 434 19.10 -33.64 -0.03
N PRO A 435 18.79 -32.47 0.58
CA PRO A 435 19.03 -31.16 -0.02
C PRO A 435 20.52 -30.84 -0.24
N ALA A 436 21.44 -31.50 0.45
CA ALA A 436 22.88 -31.25 0.30
C ALA A 436 23.43 -31.55 -1.12
N LEU A 437 22.75 -32.38 -1.91
CA LEU A 437 23.17 -32.74 -3.28
C LEU A 437 22.76 -31.74 -4.36
N LEU A 438 21.89 -30.76 -4.04
CA LEU A 438 21.56 -29.66 -4.96
C LEU A 438 22.64 -28.56 -4.93
N SER A 439 23.18 -28.24 -3.75
CA SER A 439 24.17 -27.19 -3.54
C SER A 439 25.46 -27.39 -4.36
N SER A 440 25.95 -28.63 -4.44
CA SER A 440 27.19 -28.96 -5.17
C SER A 440 27.05 -28.85 -6.69
N ARG A 441 25.85 -29.06 -7.25
CA ARG A 441 25.59 -28.83 -8.68
C ARG A 441 25.52 -27.34 -9.02
N LEU A 442 24.91 -26.51 -8.16
CA LEU A 442 24.83 -25.06 -8.37
C LEU A 442 26.21 -24.40 -8.40
N GLN A 443 27.13 -24.80 -7.51
CA GLN A 443 28.49 -24.26 -7.48
C GLN A 443 29.32 -24.60 -8.73
N SER A 444 29.02 -25.71 -9.43
CA SER A 444 29.74 -26.10 -10.66
C SER A 444 29.44 -25.21 -11.87
N THR A 445 28.30 -24.51 -11.90
CA THR A 445 27.85 -23.74 -13.07
C THR A 445 28.35 -22.29 -13.09
N LEU A 446 28.70 -21.73 -11.93
CA LEU A 446 29.15 -20.34 -11.80
C LEU A 446 30.64 -20.14 -12.11
N ALA A 447 31.40 -21.22 -12.35
CA ALA A 447 32.85 -21.19 -12.57
C ALA A 447 33.29 -20.99 -14.04
N MET A 448 32.36 -20.84 -14.99
CA MET A 448 32.66 -20.73 -16.44
C MET A 448 32.23 -19.40 -17.07
N SER A 449 32.54 -18.27 -16.44
CA SER A 449 32.35 -16.92 -17.01
C SER A 449 33.61 -16.05 -17.05
N GLN A 450 34.75 -16.54 -16.54
CA GLN A 450 36.01 -15.80 -16.45
C GLN A 450 37.13 -16.54 -17.19
N LEU A 451 37.37 -16.14 -18.46
CA LEU A 451 38.62 -16.21 -19.25
C LEU A 451 38.33 -16.34 -20.76
N ASN A 452 38.22 -15.22 -21.50
CA ASN A 452 38.99 -15.03 -22.75
C ASN A 452 38.93 -13.59 -23.35
N ARG A 453 39.90 -12.74 -23.00
CA ARG A 453 40.52 -11.75 -23.92
C ARG A 453 41.98 -11.60 -23.50
N ASN A 454 42.90 -11.61 -24.46
CA ASN A 454 44.34 -11.71 -24.22
C ASN A 454 45.14 -11.03 -25.36
N HIS A 455 46.47 -10.97 -25.21
CA HIS A 455 47.48 -10.30 -26.06
C HIS A 455 47.52 -8.76 -25.89
N SER A 456 48.69 -8.10 -25.83
CA SER A 456 50.11 -8.52 -25.75
C SER A 456 50.94 -7.26 -25.36
N SER A 457 52.11 -7.26 -24.73
CA SER A 457 53.27 -8.19 -24.67
C SER A 457 53.89 -8.12 -23.24
N GLY A 458 54.78 -8.98 -22.72
CA GLY A 458 56.04 -9.53 -23.29
C GLY A 458 57.14 -8.44 -23.32
N SER A 459 58.30 -8.52 -22.65
CA SER A 459 58.89 -9.51 -21.72
C SER A 459 60.18 -8.91 -21.11
N MET A 460 60.65 -9.31 -19.89
CA MET A 460 62.06 -9.68 -19.59
C MET A 460 62.49 -9.81 -18.10
N HIS A 461 63.44 -10.75 -17.87
CA HIS A 461 64.52 -10.83 -16.85
C HIS A 461 64.29 -10.91 -15.31
N SER A 462 64.10 -12.15 -14.83
CA SER A 462 65.01 -12.92 -13.94
C SER A 462 65.91 -12.27 -12.85
N ALA A 463 65.62 -12.65 -11.59
CA ALA A 463 66.50 -13.34 -10.61
C ALA A 463 67.49 -12.63 -9.62
N SER A 464 67.24 -12.89 -8.32
CA SER A 464 68.16 -13.25 -7.19
C SER A 464 69.28 -12.33 -6.64
N ASN A 465 69.05 -11.76 -5.43
CA ASN A 465 69.82 -11.87 -4.15
C ASN A 465 69.36 -10.73 -3.18
N SER A 466 69.14 -10.88 -1.86
CA SER A 466 69.97 -11.35 -0.72
C SER A 466 71.03 -10.32 -0.26
N THR A 467 71.29 -10.04 1.03
CA THR A 467 70.88 -10.71 2.29
C THR A 467 71.03 -9.81 3.56
N ASP A 468 70.49 -10.30 4.70
CA ASP A 468 70.97 -10.18 6.11
C ASP A 468 70.84 -8.86 6.93
N THR A 469 70.92 -8.79 8.29
CA THR A 469 70.50 -9.64 9.46
C THR A 469 70.89 -8.92 10.80
N ILE A 470 70.57 -9.49 11.99
CA ILE A 470 71.19 -9.34 13.36
C ILE A 470 70.28 -8.76 14.49
N TYR A 471 69.66 -9.64 15.30
CA TYR A 471 69.91 -9.95 16.75
C TYR A 471 70.35 -8.87 17.80
N PRO A 472 70.37 -9.12 19.16
CA PRO A 472 69.73 -10.17 20.03
C PRO A 472 69.23 -9.74 21.47
N HIS A 473 68.71 -10.73 22.25
CA HIS A 473 68.75 -10.88 23.75
C HIS A 473 67.75 -10.08 24.66
N TRP A 474 67.26 -10.54 25.84
CA TRP A 474 67.44 -11.79 26.63
C TRP A 474 66.31 -12.11 27.68
N ILE A 475 65.91 -13.40 27.82
CA ILE A 475 65.81 -14.32 29.03
C ILE A 475 65.25 -13.76 30.38
N ARG A 476 64.32 -14.34 31.19
CA ARG A 476 63.41 -15.55 31.17
C ARG A 476 62.06 -15.27 31.94
N ASP A 477 61.39 -16.00 32.87
CA ASP A 477 61.52 -17.29 33.65
C ASP A 477 60.14 -17.85 34.20
N GLN A 478 60.13 -18.82 35.14
CA GLN A 478 58.95 -19.45 35.86
C GLN A 478 59.13 -19.51 37.42
N PRO A 479 58.22 -20.02 38.33
CA PRO A 479 57.02 -20.89 38.19
C PRO A 479 55.77 -20.60 39.15
N GLN A 480 54.81 -21.57 39.21
CA GLN A 480 53.84 -21.94 40.29
C GLN A 480 52.49 -21.19 40.63
N ARG A 481 51.36 -21.81 40.22
CA ARG A 481 50.17 -22.39 40.95
C ARG A 481 49.72 -21.85 42.35
N VAL A 482 48.38 -21.78 42.59
CA VAL A 482 47.56 -22.16 43.82
C VAL A 482 46.46 -21.13 44.30
N GLN A 483 45.15 -21.52 44.28
CA GLN A 483 43.98 -21.16 45.17
C GLN A 483 43.57 -19.65 45.41
N ASP A 484 42.45 -19.21 46.02
CA ASP A 484 41.05 -19.71 46.21
C ASP A 484 40.03 -18.57 46.59
N HIS A 485 38.71 -18.85 46.47
CA HIS A 485 37.56 -18.41 47.34
C HIS A 485 37.05 -16.92 47.54
N HIS A 486 35.71 -16.77 47.41
CA HIS A 486 34.71 -16.05 48.28
C HIS A 486 34.41 -14.50 48.33
N ILE A 487 33.12 -14.19 48.09
CA ILE A 487 32.12 -13.42 48.92
C ILE A 487 32.17 -11.86 49.10
N SER A 488 31.32 -11.17 48.32
CA SER A 488 30.23 -10.21 48.72
C SER A 488 30.54 -8.84 49.43
N PRO A 489 29.58 -7.95 49.87
CA PRO A 489 29.67 -6.49 49.55
C PRO A 489 29.31 -5.45 50.68
N PRO A 490 29.33 -4.13 50.38
CA PRO A 490 28.54 -3.07 51.08
C PRO A 490 27.63 -2.28 50.09
N SER A 491 26.35 -1.96 50.35
CA SER A 491 25.75 -0.93 51.24
C SER A 491 26.14 0.54 50.92
N SER A 492 25.31 1.58 50.70
CA SER A 492 23.86 1.95 50.85
C SER A 492 23.56 2.97 51.97
N VAL A 493 23.22 4.24 51.64
CA VAL A 493 22.60 5.26 52.53
C VAL A 493 21.66 6.21 51.72
N PRO A 494 20.49 6.69 52.23
CA PRO A 494 19.47 7.45 51.47
C PRO A 494 19.14 8.87 52.03
N LEU A 495 17.90 9.39 51.77
CA LEU A 495 17.13 10.58 52.30
C LEU A 495 16.69 11.55 51.17
N THR A 496 15.55 12.30 51.16
CA THR A 496 14.45 12.57 52.14
C THR A 496 13.08 12.85 51.44
N ARG A 497 12.01 13.20 52.19
CA ARG A 497 10.60 13.44 51.75
C ARG A 497 10.21 14.92 51.56
N GLN A 498 9.12 15.21 50.83
CA GLN A 498 8.02 16.13 51.25
C GLN A 498 6.71 15.87 50.47
N ASN A 499 5.59 16.55 50.79
CA ASN A 499 4.22 16.21 50.34
C ASN A 499 3.22 17.40 50.33
N SER A 500 2.15 17.27 49.52
CA SER A 500 0.86 18.00 49.52
C SER A 500 0.75 19.46 49.04
N GLY A 501 -0.31 19.76 48.27
CA GLY A 501 -0.80 21.12 47.96
C GLY A 501 -1.76 21.20 46.76
N ASP A 502 -3.08 21.33 46.99
CA ASP A 502 -4.11 21.49 45.95
C ASP A 502 -4.32 22.96 45.55
N ILE A 503 -4.17 23.31 44.27
CA ILE A 503 -4.63 24.60 43.68
C ILE A 503 -5.06 24.39 42.20
N THR A 504 -6.32 24.70 41.90
CA THR A 504 -6.82 25.15 40.57
C THR A 504 -6.99 26.69 40.63
N PRO A 505 -7.08 27.48 39.53
CA PRO A 505 -7.57 27.18 38.15
C PRO A 505 -6.62 27.81 37.07
N PRO A 506 -7.03 28.23 35.84
CA PRO A 506 -8.27 28.00 35.08
C PRO A 506 -8.07 27.41 33.67
N GLU A 507 -9.18 27.27 32.95
CA GLU A 507 -9.34 26.55 31.69
C GLU A 507 -9.47 27.52 30.49
N ILE A 508 -8.98 27.11 29.31
CA ILE A 508 -9.23 27.78 28.03
C ILE A 508 -9.59 26.70 27.00
N GLU A 509 -10.89 26.49 26.79
CA GLU A 509 -11.40 25.54 25.79
C GLU A 509 -11.24 26.09 24.37
N THR A 510 -11.01 25.21 23.40
CA THR A 510 -11.06 25.52 21.96
C THR A 510 -12.10 24.64 21.26
N PRO A 511 -13.00 25.20 20.42
CA PRO A 511 -14.26 24.56 20.05
C PRO A 511 -14.15 23.52 18.91
N GLU A 512 -13.11 22.69 18.91
CA GLU A 512 -12.94 21.59 17.93
C GLU A 512 -13.07 20.18 18.55
N HIS A 513 -13.09 20.06 19.88
CA HIS A 513 -13.08 18.74 20.56
C HIS A 513 -14.45 18.19 20.98
N LEU A 514 -15.55 18.83 20.58
CA LEU A 514 -16.92 18.47 20.98
C LEU A 514 -17.68 17.59 19.96
N GLU A 515 -17.37 17.67 18.65
CA GLU A 515 -18.13 16.91 17.63
C GLU A 515 -17.73 15.43 17.56
N MET A 516 -16.47 15.08 17.84
CA MET A 516 -15.98 13.70 17.70
C MET A 516 -16.57 12.72 18.73
N LEU A 517 -16.96 13.19 19.92
CA LEU A 517 -17.61 12.36 20.94
C LEU A 517 -19.13 12.24 20.74
N ALA A 518 -19.76 13.17 20.00
CA ALA A 518 -21.18 13.10 19.66
C ALA A 518 -21.47 12.03 18.59
N LEU A 519 -20.53 11.81 17.66
CA LEU A 519 -20.68 10.85 16.55
C LEU A 519 -20.58 9.36 16.95
N CYS A 520 -20.18 9.06 18.18
CA CYS A 520 -19.94 7.69 18.66
C CYS A 520 -21.08 7.10 19.53
N GLN A 521 -22.23 7.79 19.66
CA GLN A 521 -23.35 7.28 20.46
C GLN A 521 -24.37 6.52 19.61
N VAL A 522 -24.48 5.20 19.84
CA VAL A 522 -25.55 4.36 19.27
C VAL A 522 -26.80 4.44 20.16
N PRO A 523 -28.01 4.70 19.62
CA PRO A 523 -29.24 4.74 20.42
C PRO A 523 -29.56 3.41 21.11
N SER A 524 -30.12 3.48 22.33
CA SER A 524 -30.54 2.29 23.07
C SER A 524 -31.75 1.59 22.42
N TYR A 525 -31.83 0.27 22.58
CA TYR A 525 -32.78 -0.63 21.91
C TYR A 525 -34.27 -0.24 22.10
N GLN A 526 -34.61 0.45 23.19
CA GLN A 526 -35.97 0.96 23.44
C GLN A 526 -36.39 2.12 22.54
N THR A 527 -35.45 2.83 21.91
CA THR A 527 -35.74 3.97 21.02
C THR A 527 -36.18 3.50 19.64
N ALA A 528 -35.57 2.43 19.12
CA ALA A 528 -35.87 1.86 17.80
C ALA A 528 -37.28 1.21 17.71
N LEU A 529 -37.91 0.91 18.85
CA LEU A 529 -39.21 0.25 18.93
C LEU A 529 -40.41 1.21 19.00
N LYS A 530 -40.21 2.52 18.81
CA LYS A 530 -41.27 3.55 18.97
C LYS A 530 -41.43 4.52 17.79
N THR A 531 -40.66 4.37 16.71
CA THR A 531 -40.84 5.13 15.47
C THR A 531 -42.04 4.61 14.66
N PRO A 532 -43.04 5.46 14.32
CA PRO A 532 -44.21 5.02 13.56
C PRO A 532 -43.88 4.77 12.08
N VAL A 533 -44.39 3.67 11.51
CA VAL A 533 -44.13 3.27 10.13
C VAL A 533 -45.03 4.04 9.16
N THR A 534 -44.48 5.03 8.47
CA THR A 534 -45.11 5.66 7.29
C THR A 534 -45.04 4.70 6.09
N ARG A 535 -46.21 4.32 5.57
CA ARG A 535 -46.32 3.56 4.32
C ARG A 535 -46.07 4.47 3.11
N PRO A 536 -45.41 4.00 2.03
CA PRO A 536 -45.29 4.77 0.80
C PRO A 536 -46.64 4.84 0.08
N THR A 537 -47.14 6.05 -0.17
CA THR A 537 -48.24 6.30 -1.11
C THR A 537 -47.70 6.38 -2.53
N THR A 538 -48.23 5.56 -3.43
CA THR A 538 -47.86 5.56 -4.85
C THR A 538 -48.59 6.66 -5.62
N GLU A 539 -47.92 7.79 -5.86
CA GLU A 539 -48.21 8.70 -7.00
C GLU A 539 -47.07 9.73 -7.14
N LEU A 540 -46.83 10.21 -8.36
CA LEU A 540 -45.83 11.26 -8.66
C LEU A 540 -46.55 12.59 -8.96
N PRO A 541 -45.99 13.76 -8.60
CA PRO A 541 -46.60 15.05 -8.93
C PRO A 541 -46.56 15.32 -10.44
N ASP A 542 -47.70 15.74 -11.01
CA ASP A 542 -47.82 15.98 -12.45
C ASP A 542 -47.29 17.38 -12.87
N TYR A 543 -46.86 17.48 -14.13
CA TYR A 543 -45.98 18.52 -14.68
C TYR A 543 -46.52 19.96 -14.54
N GLU A 544 -47.83 20.17 -14.68
CA GLU A 544 -48.44 21.50 -14.56
C GLU A 544 -48.33 22.09 -13.14
N THR A 545 -48.26 21.22 -12.12
CA THR A 545 -48.08 21.61 -10.71
C THR A 545 -46.72 22.25 -10.46
N ALA A 546 -45.70 21.88 -11.24
CA ALA A 546 -44.34 22.40 -11.11
C ALA A 546 -44.13 23.77 -11.79
N MET A 547 -45.09 24.23 -12.61
CA MET A 547 -44.93 25.39 -13.51
C MET A 547 -45.72 26.65 -13.09
N SER A 548 -46.35 26.69 -11.91
CA SER A 548 -47.33 27.73 -11.58
C SER A 548 -47.17 28.41 -10.20
N ARG A 549 -46.35 29.48 -10.13
CA ARG A 549 -46.63 30.72 -9.34
C ARG A 549 -45.68 31.90 -9.71
N PRO A 550 -46.04 33.17 -9.39
CA PRO A 550 -45.70 34.32 -10.24
C PRO A 550 -44.53 35.21 -9.76
N SER A 551 -44.18 36.18 -10.62
CA SER A 551 -43.13 37.19 -10.42
C SER A 551 -43.44 38.25 -9.36
N SER A 552 -42.39 38.82 -8.74
CA SER A 552 -42.45 39.89 -7.73
C SER A 552 -41.10 40.70 -7.72
N PRO A 553 -40.91 41.82 -6.98
CA PRO A 553 -40.63 43.11 -7.64
C PRO A 553 -39.18 43.67 -7.49
N PRO A 554 -38.81 44.74 -8.22
CA PRO A 554 -37.41 45.17 -8.39
C PRO A 554 -36.92 46.32 -7.47
N ARG A 555 -35.69 46.18 -6.94
CA ARG A 555 -34.76 47.22 -6.40
C ARG A 555 -33.44 46.52 -5.97
N SER A 556 -32.23 47.08 -5.97
CA SER A 556 -31.65 48.37 -6.43
C SER A 556 -30.20 48.11 -6.93
N PRO A 557 -29.51 49.01 -7.65
CA PRO A 557 -28.18 48.71 -8.23
C PRO A 557 -27.01 48.77 -7.21
N PRO A 558 -25.91 48.03 -7.45
CA PRO A 558 -24.68 48.12 -6.65
C PRO A 558 -23.83 49.35 -7.00
N LEU A 559 -23.01 49.81 -6.07
CA LEU A 559 -22.06 50.91 -6.27
C LEU A 559 -20.83 50.44 -7.07
N VAL A 560 -20.41 51.28 -8.04
CA VAL A 560 -19.15 51.13 -8.77
C VAL A 560 -18.08 51.99 -8.11
N TYR A 561 -16.90 51.42 -7.86
CA TYR A 561 -15.67 52.20 -7.64
C TYR A 561 -14.59 51.79 -8.63
N TYR A 562 -13.80 52.78 -9.05
CA TYR A 562 -12.92 52.71 -10.22
C TYR A 562 -11.55 52.12 -9.91
N TYR A 563 -11.00 51.39 -10.89
CA TYR A 563 -9.55 51.25 -11.06
C TYR A 563 -8.98 52.45 -11.83
N PRO A 564 -7.93 53.11 -11.32
CA PRO A 564 -7.04 53.95 -12.13
C PRO A 564 -5.78 53.18 -12.55
N ASN A 565 -5.41 53.28 -13.83
CA ASN A 565 -4.06 52.93 -14.31
C ASN A 565 -3.13 54.14 -14.15
N CYS A 566 -1.82 53.92 -13.93
CA CYS A 566 -0.73 54.36 -14.83
C CYS A 566 0.70 54.30 -14.25
N LEU A 567 1.56 53.53 -14.93
CA LEU A 567 2.87 53.93 -15.51
C LEU A 567 3.95 54.71 -14.73
N PHE A 568 5.17 54.13 -14.77
CA PHE A 568 6.52 54.74 -14.81
C PHE A 568 7.05 55.67 -13.69
N GLY A 569 8.12 55.20 -13.00
CA GLY A 569 9.39 55.94 -12.86
C GLY A 569 9.85 56.37 -11.45
N GLY A 570 11.17 56.30 -11.20
CA GLY A 570 11.87 57.10 -10.17
C GLY A 570 12.58 56.33 -9.04
N ASN A 571 13.87 56.64 -8.82
CA ASN A 571 14.65 56.26 -7.62
C ASN A 571 14.44 57.27 -6.47
N THR A 572 14.61 56.88 -5.20
CA THR A 572 15.84 57.13 -4.38
C THR A 572 15.68 56.80 -2.87
N ASN A 573 16.64 56.03 -2.34
CA ASN A 573 17.29 56.05 -1.01
C ASN A 573 16.57 56.41 0.33
N THR A 574 16.87 55.54 1.32
CA THR A 574 17.19 55.77 2.75
C THR A 574 16.21 56.45 3.71
N GLU A 575 15.77 55.72 4.74
CA GLU A 575 16.31 55.86 6.12
C GLU A 575 16.03 54.58 6.97
N ARG A 576 16.32 54.57 8.29
CA ARG A 576 16.49 53.35 9.14
C ARG A 576 16.05 53.60 10.61
N LEU A 577 16.04 52.53 11.43
CA LEU A 577 15.65 52.43 12.87
C LEU A 577 14.13 52.14 13.04
N ASP A 578 13.65 51.25 13.93
CA ASP A 578 14.27 50.46 15.02
C ASP A 578 13.77 48.98 15.07
N ASP A 579 14.55 48.09 15.70
CA ASP A 579 14.23 46.71 16.13
C ASP A 579 14.48 46.63 17.66
N PRO A 580 13.67 45.93 18.50
CA PRO A 580 13.93 44.49 18.79
C PRO A 580 12.70 43.69 19.34
N PRO A 581 12.83 42.47 19.93
CA PRO A 581 13.36 41.23 19.35
C PRO A 581 12.46 39.98 19.59
N TRP A 582 12.60 38.91 18.79
CA TRP A 582 12.82 37.48 19.20
C TRP A 582 12.56 36.48 18.05
N ASN A 583 13.01 35.22 18.24
CA ASN A 583 12.81 34.03 17.39
C ASN A 583 13.40 34.02 15.95
N ARG A 584 14.68 33.64 15.88
CA ARG A 584 15.16 32.65 14.90
C ARG A 584 14.64 31.24 15.31
N HIS A 585 14.66 30.16 14.52
CA HIS A 585 15.22 29.92 13.19
C HIS A 585 14.17 29.21 12.32
N THR A 586 14.02 29.64 11.07
CA THR A 586 13.53 28.81 9.96
C THR A 586 14.52 28.94 8.81
N GLU A 587 15.33 27.90 8.59
CA GLU A 587 16.34 27.92 7.53
C GLU A 587 15.65 27.82 6.17
N THR A 588 15.53 28.97 5.52
CA THR A 588 15.07 29.09 4.15
C THR A 588 16.21 28.69 3.22
N LEU A 589 15.92 27.93 2.16
CA LEU A 589 16.88 27.61 1.10
C LEU A 589 17.36 28.89 0.41
N SER A 590 18.44 29.45 0.94
CA SER A 590 19.06 30.68 0.46
C SER A 590 19.78 30.44 -0.86
N SER A 591 19.68 31.40 -1.77
CA SER A 591 20.32 31.39 -3.09
C SER A 591 21.82 31.05 -2.99
N VAL A 592 22.27 30.04 -3.73
CA VAL A 592 23.70 29.72 -3.92
C VAL A 592 24.34 30.74 -4.89
N MET A 593 24.35 32.00 -4.48
CA MET A 593 25.23 33.04 -5.02
C MET A 593 26.62 32.82 -4.39
N SER A 594 27.40 31.90 -4.97
CA SER A 594 28.80 31.70 -4.57
C SER A 594 29.62 32.91 -5.01
N ASP A 595 30.20 33.62 -4.03
CA ASP A 595 31.25 34.63 -4.24
C ASP A 595 32.61 33.97 -4.56
N ASP A 596 32.65 33.21 -5.67
CA ASP A 596 33.89 32.90 -6.40
C ASP A 596 33.79 33.74 -7.70
N ALA A 597 34.54 34.85 -7.78
CA ALA A 597 34.53 35.72 -8.96
C ALA A 597 34.79 34.92 -10.25
N ILE A 598 33.96 35.11 -11.27
CA ILE A 598 34.09 34.42 -12.57
C ILE A 598 35.49 34.75 -13.13
N PRO A 599 36.35 33.75 -13.38
CA PRO A 599 37.67 34.01 -13.95
C PRO A 599 37.55 34.75 -15.29
N GLU A 600 38.41 35.74 -15.53
CA GLU A 600 38.40 36.59 -16.73
C GLU A 600 38.90 35.84 -18.00
N THR A 601 38.69 34.52 -18.08
CA THR A 601 39.00 33.70 -19.24
C THR A 601 37.81 33.64 -20.19
N ASP A 602 38.01 34.13 -21.42
CA ASP A 602 37.03 34.05 -22.51
C ASP A 602 36.55 32.59 -22.68
N PRO A 603 35.22 32.32 -22.56
CA PRO A 603 34.67 30.97 -22.64
C PRO A 603 34.82 30.33 -24.02
N ASN A 604 35.15 31.10 -25.06
CA ASN A 604 35.48 30.58 -26.39
C ASN A 604 36.89 29.96 -26.46
N THR A 605 37.71 30.09 -25.40
CA THR A 605 39.03 29.46 -25.31
C THR A 605 38.98 28.07 -24.69
N THR A 606 39.89 27.18 -25.10
CA THR A 606 40.04 25.83 -24.53
C THR A 606 40.20 25.86 -23.01
N ALA A 607 40.93 26.83 -22.47
CA ALA A 607 41.11 27.00 -21.03
C ALA A 607 39.82 27.43 -20.33
N GLY A 608 39.10 28.42 -20.87
CA GLY A 608 37.80 28.86 -20.34
C GLY A 608 36.77 27.72 -20.29
N LEU A 609 36.67 26.94 -21.37
CA LEU A 609 35.77 25.78 -21.44
C LEU A 609 36.12 24.69 -20.42
N LEU A 610 37.41 24.39 -20.22
CA LEU A 610 37.85 23.44 -19.18
C LEU A 610 37.62 23.97 -17.76
N THR A 611 37.75 25.28 -17.54
CA THR A 611 37.40 25.92 -16.25
C THR A 611 35.90 25.80 -15.95
N GLN A 612 35.03 26.05 -16.94
CA GLN A 612 33.59 25.80 -16.79
C GLN A 612 33.29 24.32 -16.50
N ARG A 613 34.01 23.39 -17.12
CA ARG A 613 33.84 21.95 -16.86
C ARG A 613 34.24 21.56 -15.43
N LEU A 614 35.28 22.17 -14.85
CA LEU A 614 35.61 21.99 -13.42
C LEU A 614 34.60 22.66 -12.48
N GLN A 615 34.01 23.81 -12.86
CA GLN A 615 32.92 24.42 -12.09
C GLN A 615 31.68 23.52 -12.08
N ALA A 616 31.34 22.88 -13.21
CA ALA A 616 30.26 21.90 -13.27
C ALA A 616 30.51 20.69 -12.35
N TRP A 617 31.73 20.13 -12.35
CA TRP A 617 32.11 19.05 -11.42
C TRP A 617 32.12 19.50 -9.95
N LYS A 618 32.58 20.72 -9.65
CA LYS A 618 32.51 21.32 -8.30
C LYS A 618 31.05 21.33 -7.81
N HIS A 619 30.12 21.85 -8.63
CA HIS A 619 28.70 21.89 -8.26
C HIS A 619 28.09 20.50 -8.10
N ALA A 620 28.43 19.55 -9.00
CA ALA A 620 27.94 18.18 -8.92
C ALA A 620 28.38 17.46 -7.62
N VAL A 621 29.62 17.67 -7.16
CA VAL A 621 30.09 17.11 -5.88
C VAL A 621 29.47 17.83 -4.69
N VAL A 622 29.32 19.16 -4.72
CA VAL A 622 28.62 19.92 -3.66
C VAL A 622 27.18 19.48 -3.48
N TYR A 623 26.41 19.28 -4.56
CA TYR A 623 25.04 18.76 -4.45
C TYR A 623 24.99 17.34 -3.86
N LEU A 624 26.06 16.54 -4.05
CA LEU A 624 26.17 15.22 -3.43
C LEU A 624 26.58 15.30 -1.95
N GLU A 625 27.42 16.27 -1.55
CA GLU A 625 27.69 16.61 -0.15
C GLU A 625 26.40 17.01 0.58
N GLU A 626 25.67 18.00 0.04
CA GLU A 626 24.39 18.49 0.59
C GLU A 626 23.31 17.39 0.70
N TYR A 627 23.27 16.47 -0.27
CA TYR A 627 22.42 15.29 -0.24
C TYR A 627 22.83 14.33 0.89
N MET A 628 24.11 13.98 1.00
CA MET A 628 24.59 13.04 2.02
C MET A 628 24.47 13.60 3.44
N GLU A 629 24.69 14.90 3.65
CA GLU A 629 24.36 15.57 4.91
C GLU A 629 22.86 15.48 5.22
N SER A 630 22.01 15.56 4.21
CA SER A 630 20.56 15.50 4.40
C SER A 630 20.07 14.09 4.72
N VAL A 631 20.70 13.04 4.18
CA VAL A 631 20.40 11.66 4.57
C VAL A 631 20.97 11.30 5.95
N GLU A 632 22.15 11.81 6.32
CA GLU A 632 22.68 11.74 7.70
C GLU A 632 21.67 12.32 8.70
N ARG A 633 21.16 13.52 8.39
CA ARG A 633 20.18 14.24 9.21
C ARG A 633 18.88 13.47 9.36
N ILE A 634 18.43 12.76 8.31
CA ILE A 634 17.24 11.90 8.35
C ILE A 634 17.45 10.73 9.32
N HIS A 635 18.54 9.96 9.20
CA HIS A 635 18.81 8.85 10.14
C HIS A 635 18.97 9.34 11.59
N ARG A 636 19.61 10.50 11.78
CA ARG A 636 19.75 11.17 13.08
C ARG A 636 18.42 11.57 13.72
N VAL A 637 17.45 12.01 12.92
CA VAL A 637 16.08 12.29 13.38
C VAL A 637 15.33 10.98 13.64
N GLN A 638 15.38 10.01 12.72
CA GLN A 638 14.72 8.71 12.88
C GLN A 638 15.15 7.99 14.17
N ALA A 639 16.44 7.99 14.51
CA ALA A 639 16.92 7.44 15.78
C ALA A 639 16.22 8.08 16.99
N LYS A 640 16.11 9.42 17.03
CA LYS A 640 15.44 10.17 18.10
C LYS A 640 13.93 9.97 18.14
N GLU A 641 13.28 9.80 16.99
CA GLU A 641 11.85 9.49 16.94
C GLU A 641 11.60 8.05 17.41
N TYR A 642 12.44 7.07 17.04
CA TYR A 642 12.37 5.71 17.60
C TYR A 642 12.63 5.67 19.10
N GLU A 643 13.46 6.57 19.67
CA GLU A 643 13.56 6.71 21.13
C GLU A 643 12.23 7.16 21.77
N LYS A 644 11.43 8.00 21.09
CA LYS A 644 10.10 8.39 21.57
C LYS A 644 9.12 7.23 21.45
N VAL A 645 9.15 6.49 20.34
CA VAL A 645 8.34 5.28 20.15
C VAL A 645 8.65 4.25 21.25
N LEU A 646 9.93 4.00 21.54
CA LEU A 646 10.35 3.12 22.63
C LEU A 646 9.78 3.57 23.99
N LYS A 647 9.74 4.88 24.27
CA LYS A 647 9.16 5.45 25.50
C LYS A 647 7.62 5.29 25.60
N THR A 648 6.92 4.97 24.51
CA THR A 648 5.48 4.62 24.57
C THR A 648 5.25 3.20 25.10
N ILE A 649 6.16 2.26 24.76
CA ILE A 649 6.08 0.86 25.17
C ILE A 649 7.00 0.51 26.36
N SER A 650 7.88 1.41 26.81
CA SER A 650 8.89 1.13 27.85
C SER A 650 8.32 0.90 29.26
N LYS A 651 7.04 1.24 29.49
CA LYS A 651 6.34 0.89 30.74
C LYS A 651 5.84 -0.56 30.66
N PRO A 652 5.80 -1.29 31.80
CA PRO A 652 5.04 -2.53 31.88
C PRO A 652 3.59 -2.33 31.45
N LEU A 653 2.93 -3.39 30.98
CA LEU A 653 1.51 -3.34 30.64
C LEU A 653 0.68 -2.95 31.87
N ARG A 654 -0.21 -1.98 31.69
CA ARG A 654 -1.26 -1.67 32.66
C ARG A 654 -2.22 -2.87 32.72
N GLU A 655 -2.64 -3.26 33.93
CA GLU A 655 -3.40 -4.50 34.17
C GLU A 655 -2.64 -5.74 33.61
N GLY A 656 -1.31 -5.67 33.63
CA GLY A 656 -0.39 -6.66 33.08
C GLY A 656 -0.45 -8.04 33.76
N ASP A 657 -0.96 -8.09 34.98
CA ASP A 657 -1.18 -9.29 35.79
C ASP A 657 -2.25 -10.25 35.22
N HIS A 658 -3.12 -9.75 34.34
CA HIS A 658 -4.01 -10.59 33.55
C HIS A 658 -3.22 -11.47 32.56
N PHE A 659 -2.14 -10.95 31.97
CA PHE A 659 -1.33 -11.64 30.96
C PHE A 659 -0.24 -12.51 31.59
N ASP A 660 0.10 -13.61 30.92
CA ASP A 660 1.21 -14.45 31.35
C ASP A 660 2.57 -13.78 31.09
N GLN A 661 3.44 -13.80 32.09
CA GLN A 661 4.75 -13.13 32.05
C GLN A 661 5.87 -14.02 31.46
N SER A 662 5.55 -15.26 31.04
CA SER A 662 6.50 -16.16 30.41
C SER A 662 6.71 -15.87 28.91
N LEU A 663 7.84 -16.33 28.40
CA LEU A 663 8.22 -16.21 26.99
C LEU A 663 7.26 -17.06 26.13
N GLY A 664 6.45 -16.39 25.30
CA GLY A 664 5.42 -17.00 24.45
C GLY A 664 4.05 -16.31 24.54
N GLY A 665 3.82 -15.53 25.61
CA GLY A 665 2.62 -14.72 25.79
C GLY A 665 2.73 -13.28 25.26
N VAL A 666 1.66 -12.51 25.47
CA VAL A 666 1.53 -11.09 25.11
C VAL A 666 2.61 -10.25 25.80
N ALA A 667 2.96 -10.54 27.07
CA ALA A 667 4.04 -9.85 27.76
C ALA A 667 5.40 -10.04 27.04
N GLY A 668 5.68 -11.27 26.56
CA GLY A 668 6.87 -11.59 25.77
C GLY A 668 6.89 -10.90 24.40
N PHE A 669 5.73 -10.74 23.74
CA PHE A 669 5.62 -9.95 22.52
C PHE A 669 5.90 -8.45 22.75
N PHE A 670 5.37 -7.86 23.82
CA PHE A 670 5.68 -6.46 24.15
C PHE A 670 7.17 -6.26 24.52
N GLU A 671 7.83 -7.25 25.12
CA GLU A 671 9.28 -7.20 25.34
C GLU A 671 10.07 -7.33 24.03
N ASN A 672 9.64 -8.23 23.12
CA ASN A 672 10.20 -8.31 21.78
C ASN A 672 10.09 -6.96 21.02
N MET A 673 8.93 -6.29 21.10
CA MET A 673 8.76 -4.95 20.54
C MET A 673 9.74 -3.92 21.14
N ARG A 674 10.01 -3.96 22.46
CA ARG A 674 11.01 -3.07 23.10
C ARG A 674 12.40 -3.32 22.54
N VAL A 675 12.85 -4.57 22.52
CA VAL A 675 14.18 -4.96 22.03
C VAL A 675 14.35 -4.57 20.56
N ASN A 676 13.38 -4.93 19.70
CA ASN A 676 13.45 -4.60 18.28
C ASN A 676 13.31 -3.09 18.01
N THR A 677 12.57 -2.33 18.82
CA THR A 677 12.54 -0.85 18.72
C THR A 677 13.86 -0.21 19.18
N GLN A 678 14.51 -0.72 20.23
CA GLN A 678 15.85 -0.26 20.62
C GLN A 678 16.89 -0.58 19.54
N ALA A 679 16.75 -1.70 18.83
CA ALA A 679 17.58 -2.01 17.67
C ALA A 679 17.33 -1.04 16.48
N LEU A 680 16.08 -0.59 16.26
CA LEU A 680 15.75 0.47 15.29
C LEU A 680 16.39 1.83 15.64
N VAL A 681 16.44 2.19 16.92
CA VAL A 681 17.23 3.36 17.39
C VAL A 681 18.71 3.19 17.05
N ASN A 682 19.29 2.06 17.48
CA ASN A 682 20.73 1.81 17.36
C ASN A 682 21.19 1.79 15.91
N THR A 683 20.51 1.05 15.03
CA THR A 683 20.94 0.96 13.63
C THR A 683 20.83 2.28 12.86
N ASN A 684 19.94 3.19 13.25
CA ASN A 684 19.88 4.53 12.66
C ASN A 684 21.00 5.44 13.20
N ALA A 685 21.29 5.36 14.50
CA ALA A 685 22.41 6.07 15.13
C ALA A 685 23.81 5.49 14.75
N GLU A 686 23.87 4.27 14.22
CA GLU A 686 25.04 3.71 13.53
C GLU A 686 25.16 4.32 12.13
N THR A 687 24.10 4.28 11.33
CA THR A 687 24.10 4.76 9.94
C THR A 687 24.36 6.27 9.81
N GLU A 688 23.85 7.11 10.73
CA GLU A 688 24.27 8.53 10.87
C GLU A 688 25.80 8.62 10.88
N LYS A 689 26.44 7.91 11.82
CA LYS A 689 27.88 8.00 12.08
C LYS A 689 28.70 7.41 10.94
N SER A 690 28.24 6.36 10.28
CA SER A 690 28.90 5.78 9.10
C SER A 690 28.86 6.71 7.89
N ILE A 691 27.71 7.34 7.59
CA ILE A 691 27.62 8.34 6.51
C ILE A 691 28.51 9.54 6.85
N LYS A 692 28.42 10.05 8.08
CA LYS A 692 29.21 11.20 8.57
C LYS A 692 30.71 10.95 8.60
N GLY A 693 31.14 9.76 9.02
CA GLY A 693 32.53 9.40 9.25
C GLY A 693 33.24 8.74 8.06
N SER A 694 32.50 8.33 7.01
CA SER A 694 33.09 7.57 5.90
C SER A 694 32.62 7.98 4.50
N VAL A 695 31.43 8.58 4.34
CA VAL A 695 30.94 9.03 3.02
C VAL A 695 31.26 10.52 2.82
N LEU A 696 30.82 11.39 3.75
CA LEU A 696 31.06 12.83 3.64
C LEU A 696 32.55 13.23 3.53
N PRO A 697 33.50 12.66 4.30
CA PRO A 697 34.91 13.04 4.21
C PRO A 697 35.57 12.71 2.85
N VAL A 698 35.03 11.73 2.12
CA VAL A 698 35.50 11.36 0.77
C VAL A 698 35.05 12.41 -0.26
N LEU A 699 33.80 12.87 -0.17
CA LEU A 699 33.25 13.92 -1.03
C LEU A 699 33.91 15.28 -0.73
N GLU A 700 33.99 15.66 0.55
CA GLU A 700 34.68 16.87 1.01
C GLU A 700 36.12 16.96 0.45
N ARG A 701 36.82 15.83 0.42
CA ARG A 701 38.17 15.74 -0.12
C ARG A 701 38.16 15.94 -1.64
N LEU A 702 37.26 15.27 -2.35
CA LEU A 702 37.12 15.39 -3.79
C LEU A 702 36.80 16.83 -4.23
N HIS A 703 35.90 17.52 -3.52
CA HIS A 703 35.60 18.94 -3.74
C HIS A 703 36.84 19.82 -3.53
N LYS A 704 37.63 19.58 -2.48
CA LYS A 704 38.91 20.30 -2.24
C LYS A 704 39.92 20.03 -3.36
N GLU A 705 40.00 18.81 -3.87
CA GLU A 705 40.87 18.43 -5.00
C GLU A 705 40.43 19.09 -6.33
N ILE A 706 39.12 19.12 -6.63
CA ILE A 706 38.56 19.86 -7.79
C ILE A 706 38.84 21.37 -7.66
N LYS A 707 38.66 21.96 -6.48
CA LYS A 707 38.95 23.38 -6.23
C LYS A 707 40.46 23.70 -6.34
N HIS A 708 41.34 22.73 -6.09
CA HIS A 708 42.77 22.85 -6.38
C HIS A 708 43.04 22.79 -7.90
N LYS A 709 42.48 21.79 -8.60
CA LYS A 709 42.66 21.60 -10.06
C LYS A 709 42.20 22.82 -10.87
N ALA A 710 41.11 23.46 -10.45
CA ALA A 710 40.61 24.69 -11.08
C ALA A 710 41.61 25.87 -10.95
N LYS A 711 42.34 25.96 -9.83
CA LYS A 711 43.39 26.98 -9.64
C LYS A 711 44.63 26.68 -10.47
N GLU A 712 45.07 25.42 -10.56
CA GLU A 712 46.19 25.04 -11.43
C GLU A 712 45.94 25.39 -12.89
N LEU A 713 44.75 25.06 -13.40
CA LEU A 713 44.35 25.32 -14.79
C LEU A 713 44.43 26.81 -15.16
N ALA A 714 43.92 27.69 -14.29
CA ALA A 714 43.92 29.13 -14.53
C ALA A 714 45.34 29.71 -14.67
N HIS A 715 46.22 29.42 -13.70
CA HIS A 715 47.60 29.94 -13.69
C HIS A 715 48.46 29.33 -14.81
N GLY A 716 48.20 28.08 -15.20
CA GLY A 716 48.92 27.41 -16.29
C GLY A 716 48.62 28.03 -17.66
N ALA A 717 47.34 28.20 -18.00
CA ALA A 717 46.91 28.69 -19.31
C ALA A 717 47.25 30.18 -19.55
N GLU A 718 47.19 31.01 -18.51
CA GLU A 718 47.50 32.44 -18.60
C GLU A 718 48.97 32.68 -19.01
N LYS A 719 49.89 31.82 -18.54
CA LYS A 719 51.34 31.97 -18.76
C LYS A 719 51.74 31.77 -20.22
N SER A 720 51.29 30.69 -20.87
CA SER A 720 51.66 30.39 -22.26
C SER A 720 51.01 31.37 -23.24
N ALA A 721 49.76 31.78 -22.99
CA ALA A 721 49.10 32.83 -23.77
C ALA A 721 49.88 34.17 -23.77
N LYS A 722 50.46 34.55 -22.62
CA LYS A 722 51.25 35.79 -22.48
C LYS A 722 52.56 35.80 -23.27
N GLU A 723 53.19 34.65 -23.51
CA GLU A 723 54.41 34.60 -24.35
C GLU A 723 54.08 34.66 -25.85
N VAL A 724 52.99 33.99 -26.28
CA VAL A 724 52.47 34.11 -27.65
C VAL A 724 52.11 35.55 -27.99
N GLU A 725 51.40 36.24 -27.09
CA GLU A 725 50.99 37.63 -27.33
C GLU A 725 52.19 38.59 -27.41
N LYS A 726 53.26 38.38 -26.62
CA LYS A 726 54.52 39.12 -26.77
C LYS A 726 55.18 38.87 -28.12
N ALA A 727 55.19 37.62 -28.59
CA ALA A 727 55.76 37.26 -29.89
C ALA A 727 54.99 37.92 -31.04
N ARG A 728 53.65 37.83 -31.02
CA ARG A 728 52.74 38.51 -31.96
C ARG A 728 53.00 40.01 -32.05
N ASN A 729 53.02 40.70 -30.91
CA ASN A 729 53.31 42.14 -30.85
C ASN A 729 54.69 42.50 -31.39
N HIS A 730 55.68 41.62 -31.25
CA HIS A 730 57.02 41.87 -31.80
C HIS A 730 57.10 41.63 -33.32
N THR A 731 56.38 40.63 -33.85
CA THR A 731 56.23 40.42 -35.29
C THR A 731 55.47 41.58 -35.95
N GLN A 732 54.30 41.94 -35.39
CA GLN A 732 53.41 42.97 -35.94
C GLN A 732 54.11 44.33 -36.09
N LYS A 733 54.82 44.80 -35.06
CA LYS A 733 55.61 46.04 -35.11
C LYS A 733 56.70 46.02 -36.19
N HIS A 734 57.21 44.85 -36.56
CA HIS A 734 58.23 44.71 -37.60
C HIS A 734 57.61 44.57 -39.01
N ILE A 735 56.37 44.08 -39.12
CA ILE A 735 55.57 44.14 -40.36
C ILE A 735 55.18 45.59 -40.66
N GLU A 736 54.76 46.35 -39.65
CA GLU A 736 54.47 47.79 -39.76
C GLU A 736 55.73 48.57 -40.19
N LEU A 737 56.88 48.29 -39.58
CA LEU A 737 58.17 48.87 -39.96
C LEU A 737 58.56 48.53 -41.40
N LEU A 738 58.38 47.27 -41.84
CA LEU A 738 58.58 46.87 -43.23
C LEU A 738 57.68 47.66 -44.19
N GLY A 739 56.40 47.84 -43.84
CA GLY A 739 55.44 48.64 -44.63
C GLY A 739 55.82 50.12 -44.73
N GLN A 740 56.40 50.69 -43.67
CA GLN A 740 56.92 52.07 -43.68
C GLN A 740 58.14 52.19 -44.61
N HIS A 741 59.11 51.27 -44.52
CA HIS A 741 60.31 51.31 -45.36
C HIS A 741 60.02 50.99 -46.84
N THR A 742 59.10 50.08 -47.16
CA THR A 742 58.71 49.83 -48.57
C THR A 742 57.99 51.03 -49.18
N ALA A 743 57.08 51.68 -48.46
CA ALA A 743 56.44 52.91 -48.93
C ALA A 743 57.44 54.07 -49.11
N ALA A 744 58.40 54.21 -48.19
CA ALA A 744 59.44 55.23 -48.28
C ALA A 744 60.46 54.97 -49.42
N PHE A 745 60.65 53.72 -49.83
CA PHE A 745 61.60 53.36 -50.90
C PHE A 745 61.23 54.02 -52.24
N GLU A 746 59.96 53.98 -52.62
CA GLU A 746 59.46 54.57 -53.87
C GLU A 746 59.59 56.10 -53.90
N SER A 747 59.40 56.77 -52.76
CA SER A 747 59.43 58.24 -52.68
C SER A 747 60.82 58.85 -52.49
N THR A 748 61.81 58.09 -52.01
CA THR A 748 63.08 58.64 -51.50
C THR A 748 64.27 58.50 -52.47
N GLY A 749 64.07 57.84 -53.62
CA GLY A 749 65.06 57.81 -54.70
C GLY A 749 66.41 57.18 -54.33
N GLY A 750 66.41 56.15 -53.47
CA GLY A 750 67.59 55.34 -53.14
C GLY A 750 68.46 55.83 -51.98
N LYS A 751 68.09 56.91 -51.27
CA LYS A 751 68.81 57.38 -50.06
C LYS A 751 68.32 56.71 -48.77
N ALA A 752 68.45 55.39 -48.67
CA ALA A 752 68.11 54.62 -47.47
C ALA A 752 69.34 54.36 -46.57
N VAL A 753 69.12 54.18 -45.26
CA VAL A 753 70.14 53.67 -44.32
C VAL A 753 70.19 52.14 -44.45
N PRO A 754 71.36 51.46 -44.36
CA PRO A 754 71.44 50.00 -44.54
C PRO A 754 70.64 49.14 -43.53
N ALA A 755 70.16 49.72 -42.42
CA ALA A 755 69.26 49.05 -41.47
C ALA A 755 67.77 49.18 -41.86
N ASP A 756 67.46 50.21 -42.65
CA ASP A 756 66.12 50.60 -43.13
C ASP A 756 65.84 50.01 -44.54
N ASP A 757 66.75 49.17 -45.04
CA ASP A 757 66.60 48.48 -46.31
C ASP A 757 65.44 47.45 -46.24
N PRO A 758 64.44 47.53 -47.14
CA PRO A 758 63.27 46.65 -47.07
C PRO A 758 63.56 45.15 -47.11
N TYR A 759 64.63 44.70 -47.76
CA TYR A 759 65.02 43.28 -47.79
C TYR A 759 65.67 42.87 -46.45
N VAL A 760 66.43 43.75 -45.81
CA VAL A 760 66.91 43.55 -44.43
C VAL A 760 65.74 43.48 -43.45
N THR A 761 64.79 44.42 -43.51
CA THR A 761 63.59 44.40 -42.65
C THR A 761 62.72 43.16 -42.91
N GLN A 762 62.56 42.73 -44.16
CA GLN A 762 61.81 41.52 -44.53
C GLN A 762 62.42 40.26 -43.89
N ARG A 763 63.75 40.12 -43.89
CA ARG A 763 64.43 39.02 -43.19
C ARG A 763 64.23 39.11 -41.68
N GLY A 764 64.20 40.33 -41.13
CA GLY A 764 63.82 40.60 -39.74
C GLY A 764 62.37 40.19 -39.40
N VAL A 765 61.43 40.31 -40.34
CA VAL A 765 60.04 39.84 -40.17
C VAL A 765 60.00 38.31 -40.17
N LEU A 766 60.64 37.66 -41.15
CA LEU A 766 60.66 36.19 -41.26
C LEU A 766 61.25 35.51 -40.01
N HIS A 767 62.29 36.07 -39.41
CA HIS A 767 62.85 35.58 -38.15
C HIS A 767 61.86 35.66 -36.98
N ARG A 768 61.11 36.77 -36.86
CA ARG A 768 60.13 36.99 -35.78
C ARG A 768 58.88 36.15 -35.98
N LEU A 769 58.40 36.03 -37.22
CA LEU A 769 57.29 35.15 -37.58
C LEU A 769 57.62 33.68 -37.28
N ASN A 770 58.84 33.22 -37.57
CA ASN A 770 59.30 31.88 -37.19
C ASN A 770 59.26 31.68 -35.67
N LYS A 771 59.76 32.64 -34.88
CA LYS A 771 59.65 32.58 -33.41
C LYS A 771 58.19 32.55 -32.94
N GLN A 772 57.32 33.41 -33.49
CA GLN A 772 55.90 33.43 -33.13
C GLN A 772 55.23 32.07 -33.38
N VAL A 773 55.49 31.43 -34.53
CA VAL A 773 54.98 30.09 -34.84
C VAL A 773 55.52 29.03 -33.86
N ILE A 774 56.76 29.17 -33.37
CA ILE A 774 57.29 28.29 -32.31
C ILE A 774 56.49 28.48 -31.01
N GLU A 775 56.26 29.71 -30.54
CA GLU A 775 55.51 29.93 -29.31
C GLU A 775 54.02 29.53 -29.44
N GLU A 776 53.40 29.76 -30.60
CA GLU A 776 52.01 29.34 -30.89
C GLU A 776 51.89 27.79 -30.87
N ASN A 777 52.88 27.07 -31.41
CA ASN A 777 52.94 25.61 -31.30
C ASN A 777 53.24 25.14 -29.86
N ASN A 778 54.06 25.85 -29.09
CA ASN A 778 54.30 25.55 -27.68
C ASN A 778 52.99 25.65 -26.88
N GLN A 779 52.24 26.76 -27.03
CA GLN A 779 50.93 26.93 -26.38
C GLN A 779 49.93 25.84 -26.81
N HIS A 780 49.92 25.42 -28.07
CA HIS A 780 49.07 24.32 -28.53
C HIS A 780 49.40 23.00 -27.81
N ASN A 781 50.69 22.63 -27.76
CA ASN A 781 51.14 21.40 -27.09
C ASN A 781 50.85 21.42 -25.58
N ASP A 782 51.04 22.56 -24.90
CA ASP A 782 50.66 22.76 -23.50
C ASP A 782 49.15 22.49 -23.28
N LEU A 783 48.29 23.03 -24.15
CA LEU A 783 46.84 22.83 -24.05
C LEU A 783 46.42 21.38 -24.30
N VAL A 784 47.07 20.67 -25.23
CA VAL A 784 46.85 19.23 -25.46
C VAL A 784 47.28 18.40 -24.24
N ALA A 785 48.42 18.73 -23.62
CA ALA A 785 48.85 18.08 -22.38
C ALA A 785 47.89 18.35 -21.21
N VAL A 786 47.36 19.58 -21.10
CA VAL A 786 46.30 19.93 -20.14
C VAL A 786 45.04 19.11 -20.38
N GLN A 787 44.60 18.92 -21.63
CA GLN A 787 43.42 18.08 -21.96
C GLN A 787 43.61 16.60 -21.57
N ALA A 788 44.78 16.00 -21.82
CA ALA A 788 45.06 14.63 -21.42
C ALA A 788 45.10 14.44 -19.90
N ASN A 789 45.69 15.40 -19.18
CA ASN A 789 45.64 15.45 -17.72
C ASN A 789 44.20 15.62 -17.19
N PHE A 790 43.38 16.41 -17.88
CA PHE A 790 41.97 16.61 -17.53
C PHE A 790 41.15 15.33 -17.67
N GLN A 791 41.31 14.61 -18.79
CA GLN A 791 40.63 13.32 -19.01
C GLN A 791 40.95 12.31 -17.89
N THR A 792 42.22 12.26 -17.46
CA THR A 792 42.66 11.39 -16.36
C THR A 792 42.06 11.83 -15.03
N PHE A 793 41.99 13.13 -14.76
CA PHE A 793 41.39 13.68 -13.54
C PHE A 793 39.88 13.44 -13.49
N GLU A 794 39.15 13.62 -14.60
CA GLU A 794 37.70 13.36 -14.66
C GLU A 794 37.35 11.88 -14.41
N ALA A 795 38.15 10.95 -14.93
CA ALA A 795 38.01 9.53 -14.60
C ALA A 795 38.22 9.26 -13.09
N HIS A 796 39.16 9.96 -12.45
CA HIS A 796 39.36 9.88 -10.99
C HIS A 796 38.16 10.45 -10.22
N VAL A 797 37.62 11.61 -10.62
CA VAL A 797 36.41 12.22 -10.01
C VAL A 797 35.24 11.23 -10.01
N ILE A 798 34.97 10.59 -11.16
CA ILE A 798 33.91 9.59 -11.30
C ILE A 798 34.18 8.37 -10.39
N THR A 799 35.43 7.90 -10.32
CA THR A 799 35.83 6.75 -9.49
C THR A 799 35.59 7.02 -8.00
N VAL A 800 35.93 8.22 -7.52
CA VAL A 800 35.75 8.60 -6.10
C VAL A 800 34.26 8.77 -5.76
N VAL A 801 33.44 9.32 -6.67
CA VAL A 801 31.98 9.37 -6.52
C VAL A 801 31.38 7.95 -6.46
N GLN A 802 31.83 7.03 -7.31
CA GLN A 802 31.40 5.63 -7.29
C GLN A 802 31.71 4.96 -5.94
N GLN A 803 32.93 5.13 -5.42
CA GLN A 803 33.33 4.59 -4.10
C GLN A 803 32.50 5.17 -2.95
N ALA A 804 32.22 6.48 -2.97
CA ALA A 804 31.35 7.12 -1.97
C ALA A 804 29.91 6.58 -2.03
N MET A 805 29.37 6.35 -3.23
CA MET A 805 28.03 5.78 -3.44
C MET A 805 27.95 4.29 -3.06
N GLU A 806 29.01 3.51 -3.29
CA GLU A 806 29.09 2.11 -2.85
C GLU A 806 29.11 2.00 -1.32
N ALA A 807 29.92 2.82 -0.65
CA ALA A 807 29.94 2.92 0.81
C ALA A 807 28.58 3.36 1.37
N PHE A 808 27.96 4.38 0.78
CA PHE A 808 26.60 4.83 1.14
C PHE A 808 25.58 3.69 1.00
N ASN A 809 25.56 2.97 -0.11
CA ASN A 809 24.65 1.85 -0.35
C ASN A 809 24.87 0.71 0.66
N SER A 810 26.12 0.43 1.03
CA SER A 810 26.44 -0.56 2.08
C SER A 810 25.81 -0.18 3.43
N PHE A 811 25.93 1.09 3.85
CA PHE A 811 25.37 1.55 5.13
C PHE A 811 23.84 1.71 5.12
N ALA A 812 23.28 2.39 4.11
CA ALA A 812 21.85 2.68 4.03
C ALA A 812 21.04 1.45 3.60
N GLY A 813 21.51 0.70 2.60
CA GLY A 813 20.87 -0.56 2.19
C GLY A 813 20.97 -1.64 3.27
N GLY A 814 22.13 -1.75 3.95
CA GLY A 814 22.29 -2.60 5.11
C GLY A 814 21.35 -2.24 6.26
N GLN A 815 21.13 -0.94 6.51
CA GLN A 815 20.16 -0.46 7.50
C GLN A 815 18.72 -0.79 7.09
N ALA A 816 18.34 -0.65 5.82
CA ALA A 816 17.01 -0.98 5.33
C ALA A 816 16.69 -2.48 5.52
N LEU A 817 17.65 -3.37 5.22
CA LEU A 817 17.51 -4.82 5.44
C LEU A 817 17.41 -5.17 6.94
N LYS A 818 18.23 -4.55 7.81
CA LYS A 818 18.09 -4.68 9.28
C LYS A 818 16.69 -4.23 9.73
N CYS A 819 16.21 -3.09 9.24
CA CYS A 819 14.90 -2.52 9.57
C CYS A 819 13.76 -3.48 9.22
N GLN A 820 13.79 -4.07 8.01
CA GLN A 820 12.83 -5.08 7.56
C GLN A 820 12.85 -6.33 8.48
N ALA A 821 14.03 -6.83 8.84
CA ALA A 821 14.17 -8.01 9.70
C ALA A 821 13.61 -7.77 11.12
N LEU A 822 13.82 -6.57 11.69
CA LEU A 822 13.31 -6.20 13.02
C LEU A 822 11.77 -6.14 13.04
N TYR A 823 11.13 -5.60 12.00
CA TYR A 823 9.67 -5.66 11.88
C TYR A 823 9.14 -7.08 11.63
N ALA A 824 9.86 -7.89 10.85
CA ALA A 824 9.48 -9.28 10.61
C ALA A 824 9.52 -10.14 11.88
N ASP A 825 10.49 -9.92 12.78
CA ASP A 825 10.52 -10.62 14.07
C ASP A 825 9.46 -10.10 15.06
N MET A 826 9.11 -8.80 15.07
CA MET A 826 7.95 -8.31 15.81
C MET A 826 6.66 -9.01 15.35
N LEU A 827 6.43 -9.09 14.04
CA LEU A 827 5.28 -9.81 13.46
C LEU A 827 5.32 -11.29 13.86
N GLY A 828 6.45 -11.97 13.66
CA GLY A 828 6.62 -13.36 14.05
C GLY A 828 6.42 -13.59 15.55
N ALA A 829 6.81 -12.65 16.42
CA ALA A 829 6.58 -12.74 17.86
C ALA A 829 5.08 -12.70 18.20
N SER A 830 4.28 -11.87 17.51
CA SER A 830 2.82 -11.88 17.66
C SER A 830 2.17 -13.15 17.11
N GLN A 831 2.64 -13.65 15.95
CA GLN A 831 2.10 -14.85 15.28
C GLN A 831 2.46 -16.16 16.02
N ARG A 832 3.50 -16.15 16.86
CA ARG A 832 3.92 -17.29 17.67
C ARG A 832 3.10 -17.48 18.96
N ILE A 833 2.20 -16.55 19.31
CA ILE A 833 1.32 -16.66 20.49
C ILE A 833 0.15 -17.61 20.16
N PRO A 834 -0.03 -18.75 20.87
CA PRO A 834 -1.20 -19.61 20.68
C PRO A 834 -2.48 -18.90 21.14
N SER A 835 -3.58 -19.02 20.39
CA SER A 835 -4.84 -18.30 20.63
C SER A 835 -5.50 -18.58 21.98
N ASP A 836 -5.14 -19.69 22.63
CA ASP A 836 -5.66 -20.13 23.92
C ASP A 836 -4.62 -20.00 25.06
N PHE A 837 -3.40 -19.54 24.78
CA PHE A 837 -2.29 -19.47 25.75
C PHE A 837 -2.63 -18.59 26.95
N GLU A 838 -3.00 -17.34 26.69
CA GLU A 838 -3.39 -16.39 27.74
C GLU A 838 -4.62 -16.86 28.51
N TRP A 839 -5.62 -17.43 27.83
CA TRP A 839 -6.83 -17.89 28.50
C TRP A 839 -6.55 -19.10 29.41
N LYS A 840 -5.80 -20.10 28.95
CA LYS A 840 -5.40 -21.26 29.77
C LYS A 840 -4.54 -20.83 30.96
N ALA A 841 -3.63 -19.88 30.76
CA ALA A 841 -2.79 -19.33 31.81
C ALA A 841 -3.60 -18.53 32.85
N PHE A 842 -4.50 -17.65 32.38
CA PHE A 842 -5.40 -16.86 33.23
C PHE A 842 -6.38 -17.74 34.02
N VAL A 843 -6.97 -18.75 33.39
CA VAL A 843 -7.85 -19.75 34.05
C VAL A 843 -7.06 -20.50 35.13
N LYS A 844 -5.84 -20.94 34.84
CA LYS A 844 -4.96 -21.60 35.83
C LYS A 844 -4.57 -20.68 36.98
N ARG A 845 -4.38 -19.37 36.74
CA ARG A 845 -4.12 -18.36 37.79
C ARG A 845 -5.36 -18.02 38.63
N SER A 846 -6.55 -18.07 38.03
CA SER A 846 -7.80 -17.52 38.60
C SER A 846 -8.84 -18.60 38.93
N ALA A 847 -8.43 -19.86 39.03
CA ALA A 847 -9.31 -21.01 39.26
C ALA A 847 -10.07 -20.95 40.62
N ASP A 848 -9.64 -20.07 41.53
CA ASP A 848 -10.32 -19.76 42.80
C ASP A 848 -11.53 -18.81 42.65
N LYS A 849 -11.61 -18.08 41.53
CA LYS A 849 -12.59 -17.02 41.27
C LYS A 849 -13.50 -17.29 40.06
N LEU A 850 -13.06 -18.16 39.15
CA LEU A 850 -13.81 -18.51 37.95
C LEU A 850 -14.85 -19.60 38.26
N VAL A 851 -16.03 -19.48 37.65
CA VAL A 851 -17.09 -20.49 37.74
C VAL A 851 -16.62 -21.77 37.06
N ASN A 852 -16.76 -22.91 37.74
CA ASN A 852 -16.44 -24.21 37.18
C ASN A 852 -17.53 -24.61 36.14
N PRO A 853 -17.20 -24.79 34.85
CA PRO A 853 -18.18 -25.23 33.85
C PRO A 853 -18.70 -26.66 34.08
N ASP A 854 -18.00 -27.46 34.89
CA ASP A 854 -18.41 -28.81 35.28
C ASP A 854 -19.32 -28.82 36.54
N GLU A 855 -19.64 -27.67 37.16
CA GLU A 855 -20.65 -27.60 38.24
C GLU A 855 -22.06 -27.82 37.64
N PRO A 856 -22.84 -28.81 38.11
CA PRO A 856 -24.13 -29.13 37.52
C PRO A 856 -25.13 -27.96 37.67
N PRO A 857 -25.97 -27.68 36.65
CA PRO A 857 -27.00 -26.65 36.74
C PRO A 857 -27.91 -26.86 37.96
N ARG A 858 -28.08 -25.78 38.75
CA ARG A 858 -28.89 -25.84 39.98
C ARG A 858 -30.36 -26.02 39.64
N THR A 859 -30.91 -27.18 39.96
CA THR A 859 -32.33 -27.50 39.81
C THR A 859 -33.12 -27.08 41.04
N VAL A 860 -34.41 -26.77 40.90
CA VAL A 860 -35.27 -26.35 42.02
C VAL A 860 -35.48 -27.53 43.00
N GLU A 861 -35.48 -28.74 42.46
CA GLU A 861 -35.63 -30.00 43.17
C GLU A 861 -34.43 -30.30 44.10
N ALA A 862 -33.26 -29.70 43.83
CA ALA A 862 -32.09 -29.77 44.69
C ALA A 862 -32.06 -28.68 45.78
N LEU A 863 -33.00 -27.73 45.78
CA LEU A 863 -33.07 -26.65 46.76
C LEU A 863 -33.96 -27.06 47.95
N ALA A 864 -33.33 -27.40 49.07
CA ALA A 864 -34.02 -27.55 50.34
C ALA A 864 -34.32 -26.18 50.97
N PHE A 865 -35.58 -25.93 51.36
CA PHE A 865 -35.97 -24.69 52.04
C PHE A 865 -36.82 -24.94 53.31
N PRO A 866 -36.78 -24.04 54.32
CA PRO A 866 -37.56 -24.19 55.53
C PRO A 866 -39.06 -24.37 55.26
N ASN A 867 -39.70 -25.29 55.98
CA ASN A 867 -41.12 -25.64 55.88
C ASN A 867 -41.59 -26.27 54.54
N GLN A 868 -40.70 -26.55 53.58
CA GLN A 868 -41.02 -27.24 52.30
C GLN A 868 -41.89 -28.50 52.49
N ASN A 869 -41.59 -29.30 53.51
CA ASN A 869 -42.29 -30.56 53.82
C ASN A 869 -43.38 -30.45 54.91
N HIS A 870 -43.74 -29.24 55.35
CA HIS A 870 -44.68 -29.02 56.45
C HIS A 870 -46.08 -29.57 56.14
N SER A 871 -46.79 -30.10 57.13
CA SER A 871 -48.09 -30.76 56.90
C SER A 871 -49.14 -29.82 56.30
N ALA A 872 -49.09 -28.53 56.62
CA ALA A 872 -50.04 -27.53 56.09
C ALA A 872 -49.81 -27.14 54.62
N THR A 873 -48.65 -27.44 54.02
CA THR A 873 -48.39 -27.17 52.58
C THR A 873 -48.80 -28.33 51.68
N LYS A 874 -49.17 -29.48 52.24
CA LYS A 874 -49.63 -30.66 51.49
C LYS A 874 -51.16 -30.66 51.40
N PRO A 875 -51.75 -30.79 50.20
CA PRO A 875 -53.20 -30.74 50.04
C PRO A 875 -53.89 -32.03 50.54
N LEU A 876 -55.15 -31.90 50.95
CA LEU A 876 -56.00 -33.02 51.39
C LEU A 876 -56.61 -33.77 50.21
N ILE A 877 -56.88 -33.05 49.12
CA ILE A 877 -57.12 -33.57 47.78
C ILE A 877 -56.84 -32.46 46.77
N GLU A 878 -56.31 -32.82 45.62
CA GLU A 878 -56.10 -31.93 44.48
C GLU A 878 -56.37 -32.68 43.16
N GLY A 879 -56.50 -31.93 42.07
CA GLY A 879 -56.76 -32.49 40.74
C GLY A 879 -57.67 -31.61 39.88
N SER A 880 -57.84 -31.98 38.62
CA SER A 880 -58.71 -31.25 37.69
C SER A 880 -60.18 -31.64 37.86
N LEU A 881 -61.08 -30.65 37.89
CA LEU A 881 -62.53 -30.86 37.88
C LEU A 881 -63.18 -30.00 36.80
N GLU A 882 -64.29 -30.50 36.24
CA GLU A 882 -65.15 -29.75 35.33
C GLU A 882 -66.19 -28.94 36.13
N ARG A 883 -66.12 -27.61 36.10
CA ARG A 883 -67.11 -26.73 36.74
C ARG A 883 -68.09 -26.18 35.70
N LYS A 884 -69.39 -26.24 35.97
CA LYS A 884 -70.42 -25.63 35.10
C LYS A 884 -70.27 -24.11 35.12
N SER A 885 -70.16 -23.47 33.95
CA SER A 885 -69.93 -22.03 33.87
C SER A 885 -71.07 -21.21 34.50
N ARG A 886 -70.71 -20.13 35.20
CA ARG A 886 -71.63 -19.14 35.77
C ARG A 886 -72.14 -18.14 34.72
N ASN A 887 -71.46 -18.02 33.58
CA ASN A 887 -71.73 -16.97 32.60
C ASN A 887 -72.86 -17.42 31.65
N LYS A 888 -73.98 -16.68 31.62
CA LYS A 888 -75.23 -17.09 30.92
C LYS A 888 -75.10 -17.25 29.40
N LEU A 889 -74.01 -16.77 28.79
CA LEU A 889 -73.71 -16.94 27.36
C LEU A 889 -72.90 -18.21 27.04
N SER A 890 -72.29 -18.87 28.03
CA SER A 890 -71.44 -20.06 27.83
C SER A 890 -72.09 -21.31 28.43
N TRP A 891 -72.81 -22.07 27.61
CA TRP A 891 -73.53 -23.28 28.05
C TRP A 891 -72.60 -24.50 28.04
N GLY A 892 -71.69 -24.58 29.02
CA GLY A 892 -70.70 -25.65 29.12
C GLY A 892 -70.12 -25.87 30.51
N TYR A 893 -69.34 -26.94 30.62
CA TYR A 893 -68.41 -27.17 31.72
C TYR A 893 -67.02 -26.68 31.30
N SER A 894 -66.26 -26.14 32.24
CA SER A 894 -64.87 -25.70 32.07
C SER A 894 -63.98 -26.40 33.08
N THR A 895 -62.89 -27.00 32.62
CA THR A 895 -61.89 -27.63 33.49
C THR A 895 -61.08 -26.55 34.23
N GLY A 896 -60.89 -26.72 35.53
CA GLY A 896 -59.93 -25.98 36.34
C GLY A 896 -59.16 -26.96 37.24
N TYR A 897 -58.03 -26.53 37.81
CA TYR A 897 -57.30 -27.28 38.81
C TYR A 897 -57.80 -26.88 40.21
N TYR A 898 -58.18 -27.85 41.04
CA TYR A 898 -58.75 -27.56 42.35
C TYR A 898 -57.89 -28.16 43.46
N VAL A 899 -57.88 -27.50 44.62
CA VAL A 899 -57.06 -27.89 45.77
C VAL A 899 -57.84 -27.68 47.06
N VAL A 900 -58.02 -28.72 47.87
CA VAL A 900 -58.51 -28.62 49.24
C VAL A 900 -57.31 -28.59 50.20
N THR A 901 -57.15 -27.50 50.93
CA THR A 901 -56.02 -27.31 51.87
C THR A 901 -56.35 -27.76 53.29
N PRO A 902 -55.35 -28.16 54.11
CA PRO A 902 -55.54 -28.38 55.56
C PRO A 902 -56.13 -27.17 56.30
N SER A 903 -55.92 -25.96 55.77
CA SER A 903 -56.54 -24.70 56.22
C SER A 903 -58.05 -24.59 55.94
N LYS A 904 -58.68 -25.66 55.42
CA LYS A 904 -60.12 -25.79 55.14
C LYS A 904 -60.66 -24.91 54.01
N PHE A 905 -59.80 -24.53 53.05
CA PHE A 905 -60.22 -23.85 51.82
C PHE A 905 -60.26 -24.82 50.64
N LEU A 906 -61.20 -24.60 49.73
CA LEU A 906 -61.20 -25.11 48.37
C LEU A 906 -60.78 -23.95 47.44
N HIS A 907 -59.61 -24.07 46.83
CA HIS A 907 -59.09 -23.14 45.84
C HIS A 907 -59.34 -23.65 44.42
N GLU A 908 -59.49 -22.73 43.48
CA GLU A 908 -59.45 -22.98 42.04
C GLU A 908 -58.21 -22.27 41.47
N PHE A 909 -57.33 -23.02 40.82
CA PHE A 909 -56.24 -22.52 40.01
C PHE A 909 -56.52 -22.83 38.54
N LYS A 910 -55.91 -22.06 37.65
CA LYS A 910 -56.11 -22.19 36.21
C LYS A 910 -55.45 -23.45 35.63
N ASP A 911 -54.28 -23.78 36.16
CA ASP A 911 -53.41 -24.88 35.80
C ASP A 911 -52.53 -25.22 37.02
N ASP A 912 -51.62 -26.19 36.87
CA ASP A 912 -50.67 -26.66 37.89
C ASP A 912 -49.23 -26.17 37.62
N ASP A 913 -49.07 -25.09 36.83
CA ASP A 913 -47.76 -24.56 36.44
C ASP A 913 -47.18 -23.62 37.51
N ASN A 914 -46.62 -24.23 38.55
CA ASN A 914 -45.96 -23.56 39.67
C ASN A 914 -44.64 -22.86 39.30
N TYR A 915 -44.18 -22.93 38.04
CA TYR A 915 -42.84 -22.50 37.63
C TYR A 915 -42.84 -21.33 36.63
N ARG A 916 -43.79 -21.29 35.69
CA ARG A 916 -43.83 -20.24 34.64
C ARG A 916 -44.60 -18.98 35.05
N LYS A 917 -45.41 -19.05 36.11
CA LYS A 917 -46.23 -17.95 36.64
C LYS A 917 -46.37 -18.07 38.16
N GLU A 918 -46.76 -16.98 38.81
CA GLU A 918 -47.12 -16.99 40.22
C GLU A 918 -48.49 -17.71 40.42
N PRO A 919 -48.57 -18.79 41.22
CA PRO A 919 -49.80 -19.56 41.39
C PRO A 919 -50.80 -18.82 42.30
N ALA A 920 -51.69 -18.03 41.69
CA ALA A 920 -52.75 -17.30 42.38
C ALA A 920 -54.13 -17.95 42.15
N PRO A 921 -54.95 -18.17 43.21
CA PRO A 921 -56.24 -18.83 43.06
C PRO A 921 -57.32 -17.89 42.50
N GLU A 922 -57.99 -18.29 41.42
CA GLU A 922 -59.09 -17.56 40.77
C GLU A 922 -60.39 -17.58 41.61
N LEU A 923 -60.58 -18.61 42.45
CA LEU A 923 -61.67 -18.77 43.41
C LEU A 923 -61.10 -19.30 44.74
N SER A 924 -61.71 -18.95 45.88
CA SER A 924 -61.34 -19.55 47.17
C SER A 924 -62.55 -19.63 48.12
N ILE A 925 -63.12 -20.82 48.30
CA ILE A 925 -64.26 -21.05 49.21
C ILE A 925 -63.75 -21.60 50.55
N TYR A 926 -64.14 -20.98 51.66
CA TYR A 926 -63.94 -21.57 52.99
C TYR A 926 -65.00 -22.65 53.23
N LEU A 927 -64.58 -23.91 53.37
CA LEU A 927 -65.48 -25.06 53.35
C LEU A 927 -66.41 -25.20 54.57
N PRO A 928 -66.03 -24.81 55.81
CA PRO A 928 -66.97 -24.78 56.94
C PRO A 928 -68.13 -23.79 56.78
N ASP A 929 -67.99 -22.75 55.94
CA ASP A 929 -69.08 -21.83 55.57
C ASP A 929 -69.95 -22.38 54.41
N ALA A 930 -69.64 -23.57 53.88
CA ALA A 930 -70.19 -24.07 52.62
C ALA A 930 -71.09 -25.30 52.79
N VAL A 931 -72.23 -25.30 52.09
CA VAL A 931 -73.15 -26.44 52.03
C VAL A 931 -72.77 -27.33 50.85
N VAL A 932 -72.53 -28.62 51.12
CA VAL A 932 -72.14 -29.62 50.12
C VAL A 932 -73.35 -30.49 49.76
N GLY A 933 -73.73 -30.52 48.49
CA GLY A 933 -74.76 -31.42 47.98
C GLY A 933 -74.21 -32.84 47.78
N THR A 934 -75.01 -33.85 48.11
CA THR A 934 -74.67 -35.26 47.86
C THR A 934 -74.44 -35.54 46.37
N PRO A 935 -73.45 -36.36 46.00
CA PRO A 935 -73.11 -36.61 44.60
C PRO A 935 -74.21 -37.42 43.90
N ALA A 936 -74.48 -37.07 42.65
CA ALA A 936 -75.39 -37.74 41.74
C ALA A 936 -74.59 -38.23 40.52
N GLY A 937 -74.09 -39.47 40.60
CA GLY A 937 -73.11 -39.99 39.65
C GLY A 937 -71.79 -39.22 39.73
N GLU A 938 -71.32 -38.72 38.59
CA GLU A 938 -70.08 -37.94 38.45
C GLU A 938 -70.15 -36.51 39.03
N LYS A 939 -71.33 -36.06 39.49
CA LYS A 939 -71.62 -34.64 39.72
C LYS A 939 -71.94 -34.33 41.18
N PHE A 940 -71.42 -33.23 41.71
CA PHE A 940 -71.72 -32.74 43.05
C PHE A 940 -71.78 -31.21 43.08
N ASN A 941 -72.49 -30.64 44.06
CA ASN A 941 -72.59 -29.18 44.24
C ASN A 941 -71.86 -28.74 45.52
N VAL A 942 -71.17 -27.60 45.47
CA VAL A 942 -70.69 -26.88 46.67
C VAL A 942 -71.24 -25.47 46.64
N LYS A 943 -71.90 -25.05 47.72
CA LYS A 943 -72.55 -23.75 47.85
C LYS A 943 -71.90 -22.95 48.97
N GLY A 944 -71.06 -21.98 48.61
CA GLY A 944 -70.29 -21.19 49.56
C GLY A 944 -70.21 -19.71 49.19
N LYS A 945 -69.59 -18.91 50.06
CA LYS A 945 -69.17 -17.55 49.72
C LYS A 945 -67.71 -17.57 49.27
N ASP A 946 -67.42 -16.97 48.13
CA ASP A 946 -66.05 -16.76 47.68
C ASP A 946 -65.31 -15.79 48.62
N LYS A 947 -64.05 -16.10 48.89
CA LYS A 947 -63.11 -15.33 49.72
C LYS A 947 -61.88 -14.89 48.90
N SER A 948 -61.86 -15.15 47.58
CA SER A 948 -60.83 -14.60 46.68
C SER A 948 -60.82 -13.07 46.71
N LYS A 949 -59.68 -12.46 46.39
CA LYS A 949 -59.53 -10.99 46.31
C LYS A 949 -59.65 -10.44 44.88
N GLY A 950 -60.03 -11.28 43.90
CA GLY A 950 -60.17 -10.87 42.50
C GLY A 950 -61.37 -9.94 42.26
N LEU A 951 -61.33 -9.18 41.16
CA LEU A 951 -62.39 -8.23 40.77
C LEU A 951 -63.80 -8.86 40.67
N GLY A 952 -63.91 -10.16 40.38
CA GLY A 952 -65.19 -10.87 40.36
C GLY A 952 -65.81 -11.11 41.74
N SER A 953 -65.01 -11.14 42.80
CA SER A 953 -65.45 -11.44 44.18
C SER A 953 -66.41 -10.38 44.73
N MET A 954 -66.18 -9.10 44.41
CA MET A 954 -67.00 -7.97 44.91
C MET A 954 -68.46 -7.98 44.42
N ILE A 955 -68.78 -8.76 43.37
CA ILE A 955 -70.12 -8.87 42.78
C ILE A 955 -70.77 -10.24 43.09
N ALA A 956 -70.01 -11.17 43.68
CA ALA A 956 -70.43 -12.56 43.90
C ALA A 956 -71.18 -12.77 45.23
N GLY A 957 -72.52 -12.77 45.17
CA GLY A 957 -73.35 -13.39 46.20
C GLY A 957 -73.08 -14.91 46.35
N THR A 958 -73.65 -15.54 47.38
CA THR A 958 -73.48 -16.97 47.70
C THR A 958 -73.64 -17.84 46.46
N SER A 959 -72.58 -18.57 46.14
CA SER A 959 -72.35 -19.18 44.84
C SER A 959 -72.50 -20.69 44.95
N GLU A 960 -73.53 -21.23 44.29
CA GLU A 960 -73.70 -22.67 44.13
C GLU A 960 -72.95 -23.12 42.86
N LEU A 961 -71.90 -23.91 43.06
CA LEU A 961 -71.03 -24.40 42.00
C LEU A 961 -71.31 -25.88 41.77
N SER A 962 -71.71 -26.23 40.55
CA SER A 962 -71.85 -27.63 40.12
C SER A 962 -70.55 -28.12 39.48
N PHE A 963 -69.95 -29.11 40.11
CA PHE A 963 -68.77 -29.82 39.63
C PHE A 963 -69.16 -31.14 38.97
N LYS A 964 -68.30 -31.59 38.06
CA LYS A 964 -68.23 -32.94 37.50
C LYS A 964 -66.78 -33.42 37.66
N ALA A 965 -66.60 -34.63 38.19
CA ALA A 965 -65.32 -35.32 38.22
C ALA A 965 -65.17 -36.24 36.98
N HIS A 966 -64.01 -36.87 36.81
CA HIS A 966 -63.78 -37.81 35.70
C HIS A 966 -64.44 -39.18 35.93
N SER A 967 -64.91 -39.45 37.15
CA SER A 967 -65.72 -40.63 37.48
C SER A 967 -66.63 -40.41 38.69
N ALA A 968 -67.65 -41.25 38.85
CA ALA A 968 -68.51 -41.24 40.05
C ALA A 968 -67.74 -41.60 41.35
N ALA A 969 -66.74 -42.47 41.27
CA ALA A 969 -65.88 -42.80 42.40
C ALA A 969 -65.00 -41.61 42.83
N GLU A 970 -64.52 -40.82 41.86
CA GLU A 970 -63.80 -39.58 42.13
C GLU A 970 -64.72 -38.49 42.68
N ALA A 971 -65.93 -38.32 42.12
CA ALA A 971 -66.93 -37.40 42.67
C ALA A 971 -67.26 -37.71 44.14
N GLN A 972 -67.39 -39.00 44.49
CA GLN A 972 -67.53 -39.47 45.87
C GLN A 972 -66.27 -39.16 46.72
N LYS A 973 -65.06 -39.36 46.19
CA LYS A 973 -63.80 -39.04 46.88
C LYS A 973 -63.70 -37.55 47.22
N TRP A 974 -63.97 -36.67 46.25
CA TRP A 974 -64.02 -35.21 46.47
C TRP A 974 -65.12 -34.82 47.44
N PHE A 975 -66.34 -35.33 47.27
CA PHE A 975 -67.45 -35.11 48.19
C PHE A 975 -67.08 -35.50 49.63
N GLU A 976 -66.43 -36.65 49.82
CA GLU A 976 -66.04 -37.11 51.16
C GLU A 976 -64.96 -36.25 51.81
N VAL A 977 -63.92 -35.84 51.08
CA VAL A 977 -62.88 -34.96 51.64
C VAL A 977 -63.47 -33.59 51.95
N ILE A 978 -64.22 -32.98 51.02
CA ILE A 978 -64.89 -31.69 51.23
C ILE A 978 -65.87 -31.77 52.40
N ARG A 979 -66.68 -32.85 52.51
CA ARG A 979 -67.61 -33.07 53.63
C ARG A 979 -66.86 -33.20 54.96
N LYS A 980 -65.82 -34.03 55.05
CA LYS A 980 -65.00 -34.21 56.27
C LYS A 980 -64.41 -32.88 56.76
N VAL A 981 -63.99 -32.02 55.83
CA VAL A 981 -63.45 -30.68 56.12
C VAL A 981 -64.55 -29.68 56.51
N ALA A 982 -65.72 -29.71 55.86
CA ALA A 982 -66.84 -28.81 56.12
C ALA A 982 -67.59 -29.13 57.43
N THR A 983 -67.84 -30.41 57.74
CA THR A 983 -68.66 -30.82 58.90
C THR A 983 -67.91 -30.87 60.23
N GLY A 984 -66.64 -30.44 60.27
CA GLY A 984 -65.97 -30.08 61.52
C GLY A 984 -65.74 -31.20 62.53
N ALA A 985 -65.46 -32.43 62.08
CA ALA A 985 -65.14 -33.53 62.98
C ALA A 985 -63.83 -33.29 63.75
N HIS A 986 -63.93 -32.94 65.04
CA HIS A 986 -62.81 -33.07 65.98
C HIS A 986 -62.50 -34.55 66.17
N ILE A 987 -61.32 -34.99 65.73
CA ILE A 987 -60.69 -36.21 66.24
C ILE A 987 -59.54 -35.76 67.13
N VAL A 988 -59.81 -35.72 68.44
CA VAL A 988 -58.77 -35.81 69.47
C VAL A 988 -58.88 -37.22 70.01
N GLU A 989 -57.87 -38.04 69.78
CA GLU A 989 -57.71 -39.32 70.44
C GLU A 989 -56.25 -39.42 70.94
N THR A 990 -56.07 -40.06 72.09
CA THR A 990 -54.93 -39.84 72.98
C THR A 990 -54.53 -41.11 73.70
N VAL A 991 -53.29 -41.14 74.24
CA VAL A 991 -52.73 -42.27 75.04
C VAL A 991 -52.39 -43.47 74.10
N ALA A 992 -51.34 -44.28 74.26
CA ALA A 992 -50.56 -44.59 75.46
C ALA A 992 -49.05 -44.86 75.21
N THR A 993 -48.21 -44.41 76.14
CA THR A 993 -46.99 -45.13 76.61
C THR A 993 -47.44 -46.28 77.58
N PRO A 994 -46.61 -47.26 78.03
CA PRO A 994 -45.14 -47.24 78.16
C PRO A 994 -44.34 -48.58 78.02
N THR A 995 -42.99 -48.50 77.99
CA THR A 995 -41.98 -49.42 78.64
C THR A 995 -41.91 -50.95 78.32
N PRO A 996 -40.84 -51.69 78.74
CA PRO A 996 -39.40 -51.35 78.86
C PRO A 996 -38.45 -52.49 78.34
N ALA A 997 -37.15 -52.35 78.67
CA ALA A 997 -36.13 -53.41 78.85
C ALA A 997 -35.48 -54.05 77.58
N GLU A 998 -34.16 -54.32 77.53
CA GLU A 998 -33.08 -54.06 78.53
C GLU A 998 -31.66 -54.04 77.89
N GLU A 999 -30.74 -53.28 78.51
CA GLU A 999 -29.25 -53.44 78.52
C GLU A 999 -28.41 -53.34 77.19
N GLN A 1000 -27.14 -52.89 77.15
CA GLN A 1000 -26.18 -52.39 78.18
C GLN A 1000 -25.06 -51.50 77.56
N LYS A 1001 -24.59 -50.45 78.30
CA LYS A 1001 -23.25 -49.75 78.22
C LYS A 1001 -22.89 -49.00 76.90
N GLN A 1002 -22.04 -47.95 76.80
CA GLN A 1002 -21.27 -46.99 77.67
C GLN A 1002 -20.66 -45.88 76.73
N LEU A 1003 -20.09 -44.72 77.10
CA LEU A 1003 -19.92 -43.91 78.33
C LEU A 1003 -19.43 -42.48 77.95
N GLY A 1004 -19.97 -41.42 78.59
CA GLY A 1004 -19.45 -40.03 78.66
C GLY A 1004 -19.62 -39.14 77.40
N ASP A 1005 -19.55 -37.81 77.42
CA ASP A 1005 -19.63 -36.69 78.40
C ASP A 1005 -18.96 -35.46 77.70
N THR A 1006 -19.33 -34.18 77.81
CA THR A 1006 -20.42 -33.46 78.52
C THR A 1006 -20.84 -32.15 77.80
N LEU A 1007 -21.86 -31.44 78.35
CA LEU A 1007 -22.53 -30.18 77.91
C LEU A 1007 -21.79 -28.89 78.40
N PRO A 1008 -22.33 -27.63 78.41
CA PRO A 1008 -23.54 -26.97 77.82
C PRO A 1008 -23.19 -25.76 76.87
N ALA A 1009 -24.08 -25.03 76.15
CA ALA A 1009 -25.29 -24.22 76.49
C ALA A 1009 -25.01 -22.95 77.37
N ALA A 1010 -25.73 -21.81 77.35
CA ALA A 1010 -26.90 -21.33 76.59
C ALA A 1010 -27.12 -19.78 76.78
N VAL A 1011 -28.18 -19.19 76.18
CA VAL A 1011 -28.83 -17.90 76.53
C VAL A 1011 -28.02 -16.60 76.26
N GLY A 1012 -28.69 -15.43 76.17
CA GLY A 1012 -28.08 -14.12 75.91
C GLY A 1012 -28.68 -12.96 76.73
N GLY A 1013 -28.18 -11.72 76.51
CA GLY A 1013 -28.67 -10.49 77.14
C GLY A 1013 -27.78 -9.26 76.85
N ASP A 1014 -28.36 -8.05 76.86
CA ASP A 1014 -27.67 -6.77 76.58
C ASP A 1014 -26.64 -6.34 77.63
N LYS A 1015 -25.57 -5.62 77.21
CA LYS A 1015 -25.41 -4.16 77.49
C LYS A 1015 -24.16 -3.48 76.90
N LYS A 1016 -24.24 -2.14 76.91
CA LYS A 1016 -23.29 -1.10 76.43
C LYS A 1016 -21.99 -0.98 77.25
N GLY A 1017 -21.00 -0.27 76.68
CA GLY A 1017 -19.89 0.43 77.38
C GLY A 1017 -18.52 0.07 76.79
N GLU A 1018 -17.71 0.96 76.19
CA GLU A 1018 -16.97 2.11 76.77
C GLU A 1018 -15.78 1.68 77.69
N VAL A 1019 -14.54 2.20 77.62
CA VAL A 1019 -13.96 3.33 76.83
C VAL A 1019 -12.40 3.31 76.79
N VAL A 1020 -11.78 3.58 75.62
CA VAL A 1020 -10.54 4.41 75.37
C VAL A 1020 -9.13 4.05 75.94
N VAL A 1021 -8.17 3.67 75.03
CA VAL A 1021 -6.76 4.22 74.82
C VAL A 1021 -5.69 4.03 75.95
N PRO A 1022 -4.33 4.16 75.79
CA PRO A 1022 -3.43 4.43 74.63
C PRO A 1022 -2.27 3.43 74.31
N VAL A 1023 -1.83 3.48 73.03
CA VAL A 1023 -0.46 3.55 72.42
C VAL A 1023 0.83 3.29 73.27
N VAL A 1024 1.78 2.47 72.75
CA VAL A 1024 3.24 2.75 72.43
C VAL A 1024 4.06 1.46 72.12
N ALA A 1025 5.15 1.57 71.35
CA ALA A 1025 5.83 0.57 70.48
C ALA A 1025 7.03 -0.29 71.04
N ALA A 1026 7.39 -1.34 70.25
CA ALA A 1026 8.74 -1.96 70.01
C ALA A 1026 9.49 -2.68 71.17
N PRO A 1027 10.60 -3.46 70.98
CA PRO A 1027 11.41 -3.86 69.79
C PRO A 1027 11.38 -5.41 69.53
N SER A 1028 12.37 -6.27 69.12
CA SER A 1028 13.84 -6.25 68.80
C SER A 1028 14.29 -7.54 68.01
N ASP A 1029 15.56 -7.63 67.55
CA ASP A 1029 16.15 -8.64 66.62
C ASP A 1029 17.09 -9.75 67.19
N ALA A 1030 17.20 -10.89 66.46
CA ALA A 1030 18.38 -11.80 66.17
C ALA A 1030 19.20 -12.46 67.32
N LYS A 1031 20.15 -13.43 67.15
CA LYS A 1031 20.82 -14.14 66.00
C LYS A 1031 21.49 -15.50 66.42
N ALA A 1032 22.14 -16.23 65.46
CA ALA A 1032 23.09 -17.39 65.56
C ALA A 1032 22.49 -18.84 65.41
N GLN A 1033 23.26 -19.96 65.36
CA GLN A 1033 24.24 -20.56 64.38
C GLN A 1033 24.55 -22.05 64.82
N GLU A 1034 25.33 -22.99 64.23
CA GLU A 1034 26.39 -23.00 63.18
C GLU A 1034 26.44 -24.30 62.28
N ALA A 1035 27.34 -25.31 62.49
CA ALA A 1035 27.80 -26.32 61.46
C ALA A 1035 28.04 -27.80 61.90
N GLY A 1036 28.16 -28.77 60.94
CA GLY A 1036 28.51 -30.22 61.15
C GLY A 1036 28.55 -31.11 59.86
N VAL A 1037 29.24 -32.28 59.82
CA VAL A 1037 29.88 -32.85 58.58
C VAL A 1037 30.04 -34.43 58.45
N VAL A 1038 29.86 -35.00 57.22
CA VAL A 1038 30.44 -36.25 56.56
C VAL A 1038 29.87 -37.72 56.64
N SER A 1039 29.66 -38.32 55.42
CA SER A 1039 29.72 -39.74 54.88
C SER A 1039 28.99 -40.97 55.54
N THR A 1040 28.83 -42.20 54.96
CA THR A 1040 29.48 -42.93 53.81
C THR A 1040 28.61 -44.07 53.15
N GLN A 1041 29.06 -44.53 51.97
CA GLN A 1041 28.71 -45.65 51.00
C GLN A 1041 28.64 -47.13 51.54
N PRO A 1042 28.56 -48.28 50.77
CA PRO A 1042 28.81 -48.56 49.30
C PRO A 1042 28.00 -49.64 48.47
N ALA A 1043 27.98 -49.48 47.12
CA ALA A 1043 28.21 -50.50 46.02
C ALA A 1043 27.27 -51.74 45.79
N PRO A 1044 27.39 -52.57 44.69
CA PRO A 1044 28.37 -52.58 43.56
C PRO A 1044 27.89 -52.89 42.09
N ALA A 1045 28.81 -52.61 41.12
CA ALA A 1045 29.08 -53.30 39.81
C ALA A 1045 28.02 -53.32 38.66
N ALA A 1046 28.33 -53.21 37.35
CA ALA A 1046 29.55 -52.94 36.52
C ALA A 1046 29.10 -52.36 35.12
N ALA A 1047 29.75 -52.35 33.93
CA ALA A 1047 30.99 -52.90 33.34
C ALA A 1047 31.42 -52.10 32.05
N VAL A 1048 32.41 -52.56 31.25
CA VAL A 1048 32.91 -51.96 29.97
C VAL A 1048 33.44 -53.08 29.01
N PRO A 1049 33.71 -52.89 27.68
CA PRO A 1049 34.81 -52.06 27.10
C PRO A 1049 34.37 -51.21 25.85
N ALA A 1050 34.98 -50.09 25.41
CA ALA A 1050 36.36 -49.55 25.38
C ALA A 1050 37.29 -50.22 24.34
N ALA A 1051 38.04 -49.53 23.45
CA ALA A 1051 38.16 -48.11 23.06
C ALA A 1051 38.29 -48.08 21.50
N ASN A 1052 38.78 -47.10 20.72
CA ASN A 1052 39.49 -45.79 20.85
C ASN A 1052 39.20 -45.01 19.51
N THR A 1053 39.63 -43.80 19.09
CA THR A 1053 40.60 -42.72 19.43
C THR A 1053 40.00 -41.42 18.79
N ALA A 1054 40.53 -40.18 18.68
CA ALA A 1054 41.83 -39.53 18.91
C ALA A 1054 41.63 -38.01 19.27
N ALA A 1055 42.51 -37.10 18.78
CA ALA A 1055 42.60 -35.67 19.14
C ALA A 1055 43.32 -34.85 18.02
N PRO A 1056 43.61 -33.51 18.13
CA PRO A 1056 43.38 -32.58 19.27
C PRO A 1056 42.95 -31.11 18.96
N ALA A 1057 42.34 -30.46 19.98
CA ALA A 1057 42.50 -29.05 20.44
C ALA A 1057 42.25 -27.84 19.47
N ALA A 1058 42.05 -26.59 19.90
CA ALA A 1058 41.99 -25.93 21.23
C ALA A 1058 40.98 -24.74 21.25
N VAL A 1059 40.81 -24.04 22.39
CA VAL A 1059 39.74 -23.04 22.65
C VAL A 1059 40.25 -21.86 23.53
N ASN A 1060 39.64 -20.66 23.41
CA ASN A 1060 39.70 -19.47 24.33
C ASN A 1060 41.05 -18.68 24.44
N GLU A 1061 41.14 -17.40 24.87
CA GLU A 1061 40.17 -16.27 25.03
C GLU A 1061 40.87 -14.88 25.14
N LYS A 1062 40.10 -13.78 25.00
CA LYS A 1062 40.21 -12.42 25.62
C LYS A 1062 41.56 -11.69 25.89
N SER A 1063 41.70 -10.55 25.21
CA SER A 1063 41.69 -9.15 25.77
C SER A 1063 42.87 -8.54 26.57
N ALA A 1064 43.28 -7.34 26.12
CA ALA A 1064 43.98 -6.23 26.84
C ALA A 1064 45.44 -6.49 27.31
N ALA A 1065 46.29 -5.49 27.59
CA ALA A 1065 46.16 -4.01 27.61
C ALA A 1065 47.44 -3.31 27.08
N ALA A 1066 47.47 -1.97 27.03
CA ALA A 1066 48.56 -1.17 26.46
C ALA A 1066 49.58 -0.64 27.50
N LYS A 1067 50.82 -0.34 27.06
CA LYS A 1067 51.55 0.92 27.31
C LYS A 1067 52.96 0.97 26.69
N VAL A 1068 53.15 1.86 25.71
CA VAL A 1068 54.03 3.05 25.82
C VAL A 1068 53.21 4.23 25.32
#